data_AF-A0A662FR62-F1
#
_entry.id   AF-A0A662FR62-F1
#
_cell.length_a   1.000
_cell.length_b   1.000
_cell.length_c   1.000
_cell.angle_alpha   90.00
_cell.angle_beta   90.00
_cell.angle_gamma   90.00
#
_symmetry.space_group_name_H-M   'P 1'
#
loop_
_entity.id
_entity.type
_entity.pdbx_description
1 polymer ?
#
loop_
_entity_poly.entity_id
_entity_poly.type
_entity_poly.pdbx_seq_one_letter_code
_entity_poly.pdbx_strand_id
1 'polypeptide(L)'
;MEFNSGYNWIEMFNLGARAVIFIEPYETTNYEALSKQVTIPLYAPRFYILREDAMRLKRLIKREEVRVSIVSNFRFEVREVYNILAVVRHSIHQLSIVNGNPPETILLGTHYDSWSIVPSLAPGAEDAIGAAFLLELTRVLVKKGTYRNVAILFTSGRWEGLAGIREFIEKFFFQNMSRGLEIYLALFFDISSGNNRLGLFYTGEFYGKEAWSTGEYGGGGIEREFPTSWMGRINYDVKKRVGIDLLEEIDTYPIEDLRFLNAIPYRAYFDIEPLSMASYGLTFQLHTIHDIRIRQFTPFDLPEYIDWGNVKRQVITSAILGYALAKDVYLGKRFSSWEPLDIVRRERIFYTAKGFVKLIGQVLEHDLSSPTFYRPVPNALVLAVRPGNIFLPFCWIITKADKRGIFEINGLAPCVERAIAYQLWAYVMDEVDGGIIYAPDMGMYGAETFSNIVVTNEPIKGARKPIPIVVFRASTVVVYGAKLPITAAPPAYFNTVYEPREVIHPPGILGPFKTPEALATALPGGVTIQAGNVKVYESESQTQPWYYGINVDPLNRVLLIYLQPRRMFDIIVEGQLPLGEFRNFLVIEKIKSGNPGDIKIITLSRLMVSKSLERLCTERLYTLKKYRVVDPLIEEEYLRAISALNKSMFGLLSRRYREYYANVLISWAYLVKVYNNILDTLFSAGGSAVFLLAIIIPFAFLLERLIFEEKEIRKRLLKVL
;
A
#
# COMPACT_ATOMS: atom_id res chain seq x y z
N MET A 1 26.46 -1.67 6.02
CA MET A 1 25.77 -2.90 5.55
C MET A 1 25.86 -2.90 4.03
N GLU A 2 26.04 -4.04 3.37
CA GLU A 2 25.95 -4.07 1.90
C GLU A 2 24.54 -3.64 1.46
N PHE A 3 24.41 -2.85 0.39
CA PHE A 3 23.09 -2.42 -0.12
C PHE A 3 22.22 -3.61 -0.56
N ASN A 4 22.83 -4.58 -1.24
CA ASN A 4 22.17 -5.81 -1.68
C ASN A 4 22.00 -6.78 -0.50
N SER A 5 21.05 -6.47 0.39
CA SER A 5 20.79 -7.22 1.61
C SER A 5 19.35 -7.71 1.75
N GLY A 6 18.51 -7.50 0.72
CA GLY A 6 17.06 -7.63 0.83
C GLY A 6 16.53 -6.86 2.05
N TYR A 7 15.64 -7.50 2.80
CA TYR A 7 14.99 -6.97 4.00
C TYR A 7 15.82 -7.07 5.30
N ASN A 8 17.05 -7.62 5.26
CA ASN A 8 17.85 -7.85 6.48
C ASN A 8 18.21 -6.57 7.25
N TRP A 9 18.09 -5.40 6.63
CA TRP A 9 18.37 -4.13 7.28
C TRP A 9 17.40 -3.82 8.44
N ILE A 10 16.16 -4.34 8.38
CA ILE A 10 15.16 -4.20 9.45
C ILE A 10 15.59 -4.95 10.71
N GLU A 11 16.21 -6.12 10.53
CA GLU A 11 16.74 -6.89 11.66
C GLU A 11 17.85 -6.15 12.41
N MET A 12 18.57 -5.23 11.74
CA MET A 12 19.58 -4.42 12.42
C MET A 12 18.94 -3.47 13.44
N PHE A 13 17.79 -2.87 13.11
CA PHE A 13 17.03 -2.04 14.05
C PHE A 13 16.47 -2.87 15.21
N ASN A 14 16.01 -4.10 14.93
CA ASN A 14 15.60 -5.03 15.99
C ASN A 14 16.75 -5.38 16.95
N LEU A 15 17.98 -5.50 16.44
CA LEU A 15 19.18 -5.72 17.26
C LEU A 15 19.66 -4.46 18.01
N GLY A 16 19.00 -3.31 17.81
CA GLY A 16 19.30 -2.05 18.51
C GLY A 16 20.15 -1.06 17.71
N ALA A 17 20.33 -1.25 16.41
CA ALA A 17 20.94 -0.22 15.56
C ALA A 17 20.07 1.04 15.55
N ARG A 18 20.70 2.21 15.69
CA ARG A 18 20.02 3.52 15.61
C ARG A 18 19.91 4.05 14.18
N ALA A 19 20.79 3.59 13.30
CA ALA A 19 20.80 3.94 11.88
C ALA A 19 21.49 2.82 11.08
N VAL A 20 21.22 2.77 9.78
CA VAL A 20 21.91 1.88 8.83
C VAL A 20 22.57 2.71 7.74
N ILE A 21 23.86 2.46 7.49
CA ILE A 21 24.57 3.00 6.32
C ILE A 21 24.74 1.86 5.31
N PHE A 22 24.12 2.00 4.15
CA PHE A 22 24.24 1.12 3.01
C PHE A 22 25.45 1.47 2.16
N ILE A 23 26.28 0.47 1.91
CA ILE A 23 27.44 0.57 1.06
C ILE A 23 26.97 0.41 -0.38
N GLU A 24 27.28 1.39 -1.21
CA GLU A 24 27.11 1.33 -2.66
C GLU A 24 27.48 -0.04 -3.21
N PRO A 25 26.58 -0.72 -3.94
CA PRO A 25 26.88 -2.01 -4.51
C PRO A 25 27.72 -1.87 -5.80
N TYR A 26 28.31 -2.95 -6.29
CA TYR A 26 28.92 -2.95 -7.63
C TYR A 26 27.85 -3.00 -8.74
N GLU A 27 26.76 -3.71 -8.45
CA GLU A 27 25.58 -3.85 -9.29
C GLU A 27 24.38 -4.02 -8.38
N THR A 28 23.20 -3.60 -8.82
CA THR A 28 21.98 -3.75 -8.03
C THR A 28 20.79 -3.99 -8.91
N THR A 29 19.67 -4.31 -8.27
CA THR A 29 18.40 -4.54 -8.92
C THR A 29 17.32 -3.68 -8.26
N ASN A 30 16.25 -3.42 -9.00
CA ASN A 30 15.04 -2.80 -8.51
C ASN A 30 14.44 -3.54 -7.30
N TYR A 31 14.58 -4.88 -7.22
CA TYR A 31 14.23 -5.67 -6.05
C TYR A 31 15.06 -5.28 -4.82
N GLU A 32 16.38 -5.19 -4.99
CA GLU A 32 17.25 -4.77 -3.90
C GLU A 32 16.98 -3.34 -3.47
N ALA A 33 16.65 -2.42 -4.39
CA ALA A 33 16.23 -1.07 -4.06
C ALA A 33 14.89 -1.03 -3.33
N LEU A 34 13.83 -1.61 -3.90
CA LEU A 34 12.47 -1.52 -3.36
C LEU A 34 12.31 -2.30 -2.03
N SER A 35 13.16 -3.29 -1.74
CA SER A 35 13.21 -3.94 -0.42
C SER A 35 13.70 -3.02 0.71
N LYS A 36 14.12 -1.79 0.41
CA LYS A 36 14.48 -0.75 1.40
C LYS A 36 13.30 0.18 1.66
N GLN A 37 12.18 -0.05 1.00
CA GLN A 37 10.97 0.70 1.26
C GLN A 37 10.18 0.11 2.43
N VAL A 38 9.37 0.98 3.05
CA VAL A 38 8.38 0.64 4.07
C VAL A 38 7.04 1.24 3.66
N THR A 39 5.94 0.61 4.02
CA THR A 39 4.57 1.07 3.69
C THR A 39 3.92 1.88 4.81
N ILE A 40 4.66 2.12 5.89
CA ILE A 40 4.22 2.83 7.09
C ILE A 40 5.25 3.91 7.46
N PRO A 41 4.87 4.96 8.21
CA PRO A 41 5.77 6.07 8.56
C PRO A 41 6.76 5.65 9.69
N LEU A 42 7.64 4.71 9.38
CA LEU A 42 8.63 4.17 10.29
C LEU A 42 9.83 5.10 10.44
N TYR A 43 10.15 5.49 11.67
CA TYR A 43 11.41 6.16 11.98
C TYR A 43 12.58 5.16 11.96
N ALA A 44 13.21 5.05 10.79
CA ALA A 44 14.37 4.20 10.54
C ALA A 44 15.42 4.96 9.70
N PRO A 45 16.32 5.75 10.33
CA PRO A 45 17.34 6.51 9.63
C PRO A 45 18.27 5.61 8.81
N ARG A 46 18.34 5.88 7.50
CA ARG A 46 19.08 5.08 6.53
C ARG A 46 19.87 6.00 5.60
N PHE A 47 21.09 5.63 5.32
CA PHE A 47 22.03 6.43 4.55
C PHE A 47 22.69 5.57 3.47
N TYR A 48 23.17 6.21 2.42
CA TYR A 48 23.94 5.60 1.35
C TYR A 48 25.34 6.21 1.35
N ILE A 49 26.36 5.37 1.19
CA ILE A 49 27.77 5.80 1.12
C ILE A 49 28.43 5.18 -0.10
N LEU A 50 29.28 5.96 -0.77
CA LEU A 50 30.11 5.47 -1.87
C LEU A 50 31.01 4.32 -1.40
N ARG A 51 31.25 3.36 -2.30
CA ARG A 51 31.93 2.12 -1.93
C ARG A 51 33.37 2.38 -1.50
N GLU A 52 34.06 3.31 -2.15
CA GLU A 52 35.43 3.68 -1.81
C GLU A 52 35.55 4.14 -0.34
N ASP A 53 34.69 5.07 0.07
CA ASP A 53 34.63 5.59 1.43
C ASP A 53 34.25 4.52 2.45
N ALA A 54 33.26 3.67 2.11
CA ALA A 54 32.90 2.53 2.95
C ALA A 54 34.05 1.56 3.17
N MET A 55 34.85 1.28 2.15
CA MET A 55 36.00 0.38 2.24
C MET A 55 37.13 0.99 3.06
N ARG A 56 37.26 2.32 3.08
CA ARG A 56 38.14 3.03 4.02
C ARG A 56 37.64 2.85 5.46
N LEU A 57 36.36 3.08 5.73
CA LEU A 57 35.76 2.90 7.07
C LEU A 57 35.88 1.44 7.56
N LYS A 58 35.63 0.44 6.71
CA LYS A 58 35.77 -0.99 7.07
C LYS A 58 37.20 -1.35 7.46
N ARG A 59 38.22 -0.70 6.87
CA ARG A 59 39.63 -0.91 7.24
C ARG A 59 39.95 -0.29 8.61
N LEU A 60 39.39 0.87 8.93
CA LEU A 60 39.56 1.53 10.22
C LEU A 60 38.90 0.75 11.37
N ILE A 61 37.65 0.30 11.18
CA ILE A 61 36.89 -0.48 12.20
C ILE A 61 37.60 -1.77 12.62
N LYS A 62 38.43 -2.36 11.76
CA LYS A 62 39.23 -3.55 12.09
C LYS A 62 40.41 -3.27 13.03
N ARG A 63 40.84 -2.00 13.12
CA ARG A 63 42.03 -1.59 13.87
C ARG A 63 41.66 -0.94 15.20
N GLU A 64 40.61 -0.13 15.20
CA GLU A 64 40.23 0.70 16.35
C GLU A 64 38.73 0.96 16.42
N GLU A 65 38.28 1.50 17.56
CA GLU A 65 36.91 2.00 17.71
C GLU A 65 36.74 3.28 16.89
N VAL A 66 35.81 3.25 15.93
CA VAL A 66 35.49 4.40 15.08
C VAL A 66 34.17 5.00 15.52
N ARG A 67 34.18 6.30 15.86
CA ARG A 67 32.96 7.07 16.14
C ARG A 67 32.60 7.93 14.94
N VAL A 68 31.35 7.87 14.53
CA VAL A 68 30.81 8.64 13.41
C VAL A 68 29.65 9.52 13.88
N SER A 69 29.58 10.74 13.36
CA SER A 69 28.41 11.61 13.49
C SER A 69 27.66 11.58 12.17
N ILE A 70 26.34 11.37 12.24
CA ILE A 70 25.47 11.32 11.07
C ILE A 70 24.33 12.30 11.30
N VAL A 71 24.10 13.19 10.34
CA VAL A 71 23.05 14.20 10.40
C VAL A 71 22.11 13.98 9.22
N SER A 72 20.81 13.91 9.50
CA SER A 72 19.75 13.83 8.49
C SER A 72 18.83 15.03 8.67
N ASN A 73 18.52 15.74 7.59
CA ASN A 73 17.57 16.85 7.59
C ASN A 73 16.61 16.68 6.41
N PHE A 74 15.82 15.60 6.44
CA PHE A 74 14.75 15.35 5.46
C PHE A 74 13.46 16.03 5.94
N ARG A 75 12.82 16.79 5.04
CA ARG A 75 11.59 17.53 5.32
C ARG A 75 10.56 17.28 4.22
N PHE A 76 9.29 17.28 4.60
CA PHE A 76 8.19 17.24 3.64
C PHE A 76 7.78 18.66 3.28
N GLU A 77 8.04 19.03 2.05
CA GLU A 77 7.75 20.35 1.50
C GLU A 77 6.73 20.24 0.38
N VAL A 78 5.77 21.16 0.37
CA VAL A 78 4.90 21.34 -0.78
C VAL A 78 5.69 22.18 -1.78
N ARG A 79 5.98 21.59 -2.95
CA ARG A 79 6.72 22.25 -4.04
C ARG A 79 5.84 22.29 -5.28
N GLU A 80 5.88 23.42 -5.97
CA GLU A 80 5.22 23.55 -7.27
C GLU A 80 6.10 22.91 -8.34
N VAL A 81 5.52 21.94 -9.05
CA VAL A 81 6.10 21.26 -10.21
C VAL A 81 5.15 21.41 -11.40
N TYR A 82 5.68 21.26 -12.62
CA TYR A 82 4.95 21.65 -13.83
C TYR A 82 4.76 20.49 -14.79
N ASN A 83 3.53 20.37 -15.31
CA ASN A 83 3.31 19.69 -16.58
C ASN A 83 3.65 20.66 -17.72
N ILE A 84 4.22 20.14 -18.80
CA ILE A 84 4.54 20.93 -19.99
C ILE A 84 3.57 20.55 -21.10
N LEU A 85 2.76 21.51 -21.56
CA LEU A 85 1.83 21.35 -22.67
C LEU A 85 2.27 22.21 -23.85
N ALA A 86 2.67 21.57 -24.95
CA ALA A 86 2.92 22.22 -26.23
C ALA A 86 1.81 21.85 -27.23
N VAL A 87 1.56 22.72 -28.22
CA VAL A 87 0.51 22.49 -29.22
C VAL A 87 1.06 22.70 -30.61
N VAL A 88 1.10 21.65 -31.41
CA VAL A 88 1.35 21.72 -32.85
C VAL A 88 0.01 21.97 -33.52
N ARG A 89 -0.18 23.19 -34.02
CA ARG A 89 -1.40 23.57 -34.74
C ARG A 89 -1.43 22.89 -36.11
N HIS A 90 -2.63 22.53 -36.56
CA HIS A 90 -2.81 22.01 -37.91
C HIS A 90 -2.23 22.97 -38.97
N SER A 91 -1.57 22.41 -39.98
CA SER A 91 -0.93 23.18 -41.04
C SER A 91 -1.62 23.03 -42.39
N ILE A 92 -2.68 22.21 -42.48
CA ILE A 92 -3.41 21.93 -43.72
C ILE A 92 -4.69 22.78 -43.73
N HIS A 93 -4.85 23.61 -44.78
CA HIS A 93 -5.95 24.56 -44.96
C HIS A 93 -7.37 23.92 -45.04
N GLN A 94 -7.48 22.59 -45.11
CA GLN A 94 -8.75 21.88 -45.30
C GLN A 94 -9.63 21.80 -44.04
N LEU A 95 -9.12 22.18 -42.86
CA LEU A 95 -9.88 22.21 -41.61
C LEU A 95 -10.44 23.59 -41.26
N SER A 96 -10.31 24.57 -42.17
CA SER A 96 -11.01 25.85 -42.05
C SER A 96 -12.51 25.56 -42.22
N ILE A 97 -13.19 25.23 -41.12
CA ILE A 97 -14.64 25.12 -41.01
C ILE A 97 -15.20 23.89 -41.75
N VAL A 98 -15.00 22.69 -41.21
CA VAL A 98 -15.97 21.60 -41.42
C VAL A 98 -17.07 21.83 -40.38
N ASN A 99 -18.17 22.47 -40.80
CA ASN A 99 -19.41 22.63 -40.02
C ASN A 99 -19.33 23.46 -38.72
N GLY A 100 -18.47 24.48 -38.64
CA GLY A 100 -18.46 25.41 -37.49
C GLY A 100 -17.86 24.86 -36.18
N ASN A 101 -17.32 23.63 -36.19
CA ASN A 101 -16.67 23.03 -35.03
C ASN A 101 -15.17 23.39 -34.97
N PRO A 102 -14.58 23.47 -33.76
CA PRO A 102 -13.15 23.67 -33.58
C PRO A 102 -12.34 22.49 -34.15
N PRO A 103 -11.08 22.72 -34.58
CA PRO A 103 -10.23 21.67 -35.12
C PRO A 103 -9.89 20.61 -34.07
N GLU A 104 -10.13 19.34 -34.43
CA GLU A 104 -9.83 18.13 -33.64
C GLU A 104 -8.43 18.18 -33.02
N THR A 105 -8.28 17.74 -31.76
CA THR A 105 -6.97 17.63 -31.10
C THR A 105 -6.68 16.20 -30.67
N ILE A 106 -5.49 15.71 -30.99
CA ILE A 106 -4.93 14.47 -30.44
C ILE A 106 -3.94 14.83 -29.34
N LEU A 107 -4.03 14.14 -28.20
CA LEU A 107 -3.07 14.27 -27.11
C LEU A 107 -2.01 13.17 -27.24
N LEU A 108 -0.75 13.56 -27.39
CA LEU A 108 0.41 12.67 -27.28
C LEU A 108 1.14 12.99 -25.98
N GLY A 109 1.32 11.98 -25.12
CA GLY A 109 1.80 12.18 -23.76
C GLY A 109 2.98 11.31 -23.36
N THR A 110 3.74 11.76 -22.36
CA THR A 110 4.69 10.95 -21.61
C THR A 110 4.97 11.62 -20.27
N HIS A 111 5.64 10.92 -19.36
CA HIS A 111 6.14 11.49 -18.11
C HIS A 111 7.61 11.88 -18.29
N TYR A 112 8.12 12.74 -17.42
CA TYR A 112 9.53 13.15 -17.46
C TYR A 112 10.23 13.14 -16.11
N ASP A 113 9.49 12.94 -15.01
CA ASP A 113 10.07 12.76 -13.70
C ASP A 113 10.60 11.34 -13.50
N SER A 114 11.60 11.20 -12.63
CA SER A 114 12.20 9.92 -12.25
C SER A 114 12.15 9.72 -10.74
N TRP A 115 12.37 8.49 -10.29
CA TRP A 115 12.42 8.14 -8.88
C TRP A 115 13.62 7.24 -8.57
N SER A 116 14.16 7.37 -7.35
CA SER A 116 15.18 6.46 -6.83
C SER A 116 15.01 6.27 -5.33
N ILE A 117 15.33 5.06 -4.86
CA ILE A 117 15.36 4.72 -3.43
C ILE A 117 16.40 5.56 -2.67
N VAL A 118 17.39 6.12 -3.38
CA VAL A 118 18.31 7.13 -2.85
C VAL A 118 17.92 8.47 -3.47
N PRO A 119 17.09 9.30 -2.80
CA PRO A 119 16.48 10.47 -3.42
C PRO A 119 17.46 11.48 -4.02
N SER A 120 18.68 11.58 -3.47
CA SER A 120 19.73 12.46 -3.99
C SER A 120 20.41 11.94 -5.26
N LEU A 121 20.15 10.69 -5.67
CA LEU A 121 20.73 10.02 -6.83
C LEU A 121 19.62 9.30 -7.62
N ALA A 122 18.92 10.07 -8.46
CA ALA A 122 17.83 9.57 -9.34
C ALA A 122 18.12 9.87 -10.82
N PRO A 123 19.05 9.14 -11.47
CA PRO A 123 19.45 9.48 -12.84
C PRO A 123 18.33 9.25 -13.87
N GLY A 124 17.52 8.20 -13.72
CA GLY A 124 16.27 8.00 -14.47
C GLY A 124 16.45 7.75 -15.97
N ALA A 125 17.48 7.00 -16.39
CA ALA A 125 17.77 6.79 -17.80
C ALA A 125 16.61 6.07 -18.54
N GLU A 126 15.96 5.08 -17.92
CA GLU A 126 14.77 4.43 -18.48
C GLU A 126 13.59 5.41 -18.65
N ASP A 127 13.27 6.19 -17.61
CA ASP A 127 12.14 7.15 -17.64
C ASP A 127 12.37 8.28 -18.68
N ALA A 128 13.63 8.63 -18.95
CA ALA A 128 13.99 9.68 -19.91
C ALA A 128 13.73 9.29 -21.39
N ILE A 129 13.63 7.99 -21.72
CA ILE A 129 13.50 7.52 -23.11
C ILE A 129 12.19 8.04 -23.73
N GLY A 130 11.08 7.94 -23.01
CA GLY A 130 9.77 8.41 -23.47
C GLY A 130 9.75 9.92 -23.75
N ALA A 131 10.35 10.71 -22.85
CA ALA A 131 10.47 12.14 -23.01
C ALA A 131 11.35 12.53 -24.22
N ALA A 132 12.52 11.91 -24.36
CA ALA A 132 13.41 12.13 -25.49
C ALA A 132 12.75 11.77 -26.83
N PHE A 133 12.04 10.65 -26.86
CA PHE A 133 11.25 10.22 -28.02
C PHE A 133 10.17 11.24 -28.40
N LEU A 134 9.37 11.69 -27.44
CA LEU A 134 8.26 12.59 -27.73
C LEU A 134 8.74 13.97 -28.21
N LEU A 135 9.87 14.46 -27.70
CA LEU A 135 10.53 15.67 -28.22
C LEU A 135 10.95 15.49 -29.69
N GLU A 136 11.55 14.36 -30.03
CA GLU A 136 11.99 14.07 -31.40
C GLU A 136 10.78 13.88 -32.35
N LEU A 137 9.74 13.18 -31.93
CA LEU A 137 8.49 13.07 -32.69
C LEU A 137 7.87 14.45 -32.92
N THR A 138 7.85 15.31 -31.90
CA THR A 138 7.35 16.69 -32.01
C THR A 138 8.12 17.47 -33.07
N ARG A 139 9.45 17.38 -33.09
CA ARG A 139 10.30 18.00 -34.13
C ARG A 139 9.92 17.52 -35.53
N VAL A 140 9.65 16.22 -35.70
CA VAL A 140 9.21 15.65 -36.98
C VAL A 140 7.83 16.18 -37.38
N LEU A 141 6.86 16.22 -36.45
CA LEU A 141 5.51 16.71 -36.69
C LEU A 141 5.51 18.19 -37.10
N VAL A 142 6.30 19.03 -36.43
CA VAL A 142 6.45 20.45 -36.79
C VAL A 142 7.04 20.59 -38.20
N LYS A 143 8.10 19.84 -38.51
CA LYS A 143 8.75 19.90 -39.84
C LYS A 143 7.85 19.42 -40.98
N LYS A 144 7.00 18.41 -40.74
CA LYS A 144 6.13 17.81 -41.75
C LYS A 144 4.72 18.40 -41.77
N GLY A 145 4.37 19.22 -40.77
CA GLY A 145 3.02 19.71 -40.53
C GLY A 145 2.07 18.62 -40.03
N THR A 146 0.85 18.98 -39.61
CA THR A 146 -0.17 18.03 -39.13
C THR A 146 -1.53 18.33 -39.78
N TYR A 147 -2.37 17.30 -39.90
CA TYR A 147 -3.75 17.49 -40.40
C TYR A 147 -4.63 18.10 -39.31
N ARG A 148 -4.46 17.67 -38.07
CA ARG A 148 -5.21 18.13 -36.89
C ARG A 148 -4.28 18.75 -35.84
N ASN A 149 -4.85 19.35 -34.81
CA ASN A 149 -4.03 19.82 -33.69
C ASN A 149 -3.42 18.62 -32.97
N VAL A 150 -2.17 18.76 -32.52
CA VAL A 150 -1.53 17.76 -31.67
C VAL A 150 -1.05 18.46 -30.41
N ALA A 151 -1.67 18.10 -29.29
CA ALA A 151 -1.24 18.50 -27.96
C ALA A 151 -0.14 17.53 -27.50
N ILE A 152 1.02 18.05 -27.13
CA ILE A 152 2.17 17.31 -26.62
C ILE A 152 2.26 17.58 -25.13
N LEU A 153 2.10 16.55 -24.30
CA LEU A 153 2.05 16.66 -22.86
C LEU A 153 3.19 15.89 -22.19
N PHE A 154 3.99 16.59 -21.40
CA PHE A 154 4.96 15.99 -20.49
C PHE A 154 4.44 16.14 -19.06
N THR A 155 4.17 15.04 -18.37
CA THR A 155 3.63 15.04 -17.01
C THR A 155 4.73 14.86 -15.96
N SER A 156 4.59 15.57 -14.84
CA SER A 156 5.43 15.38 -13.65
C SER A 156 4.73 14.51 -12.61
N GLY A 157 5.45 14.05 -11.59
CA GLY A 157 4.88 13.36 -10.44
C GLY A 157 4.19 12.04 -10.80
N ARG A 158 4.70 11.29 -11.79
CA ARG A 158 4.24 9.93 -12.10
C ARG A 158 4.35 9.04 -10.86
N TRP A 159 5.50 9.11 -10.19
CA TRP A 159 5.81 8.30 -9.01
C TRP A 159 5.17 8.82 -7.71
N GLU A 160 4.40 9.92 -7.78
CA GLU A 160 3.64 10.52 -6.66
C GLU A 160 2.13 10.31 -6.84
N GLY A 161 1.75 9.10 -7.23
CA GLY A 161 0.37 8.73 -7.51
C GLY A 161 -0.21 9.49 -8.70
N LEU A 162 0.53 9.54 -9.81
CA LEU A 162 0.10 10.16 -11.06
C LEU A 162 -0.34 11.64 -10.88
N ALA A 163 0.36 12.38 -10.00
CA ALA A 163 -0.05 13.72 -9.59
C ALA A 163 -0.18 14.68 -10.79
N GLY A 164 0.79 14.69 -11.70
CA GLY A 164 0.79 15.59 -12.85
C GLY A 164 -0.43 15.40 -13.74
N ILE A 165 -0.71 14.18 -14.20
CA ILE A 165 -1.86 13.96 -15.08
C ILE A 165 -3.20 14.22 -14.36
N ARG A 166 -3.30 13.94 -13.06
CA ARG A 166 -4.51 14.28 -12.28
C ARG A 166 -4.73 15.79 -12.20
N GLU A 167 -3.68 16.55 -11.91
CA GLU A 167 -3.76 18.02 -11.90
C GLU A 167 -3.96 18.61 -13.31
N PHE A 168 -3.43 17.96 -14.35
CA PHE A 168 -3.75 18.32 -15.74
C PHE A 168 -5.25 18.19 -16.00
N ILE A 169 -5.87 17.07 -15.62
CA ILE A 169 -7.30 16.86 -15.83
C ILE A 169 -8.12 17.91 -15.06
N GLU A 170 -7.79 18.12 -13.79
CA GLU A 170 -8.43 19.13 -12.93
C GLU A 170 -8.41 20.51 -13.60
N LYS A 171 -7.23 20.97 -14.03
CA LYS A 171 -7.05 22.31 -14.59
C LYS A 171 -7.62 22.42 -16.01
N PHE A 172 -7.32 21.45 -16.87
CA PHE A 172 -7.67 21.49 -18.30
C PHE A 172 -9.17 21.36 -18.52
N PHE A 173 -9.84 20.40 -17.88
CA PHE A 173 -11.26 20.11 -18.13
C PHE A 173 -12.21 20.80 -17.16
N PHE A 174 -11.87 20.92 -15.87
CA PHE A 174 -12.81 21.46 -14.87
C PHE A 174 -12.57 22.94 -14.52
N GLN A 175 -11.39 23.50 -14.83
CA GLN A 175 -11.07 24.91 -14.57
C GLN A 175 -10.89 25.73 -15.86
N ASN A 176 -11.43 25.23 -16.99
CA ASN A 176 -11.46 25.91 -18.28
C ASN A 176 -10.07 26.32 -18.82
N MET A 177 -9.01 25.59 -18.48
CA MET A 177 -7.66 25.82 -19.04
C MET A 177 -7.42 25.11 -20.38
N SER A 178 -8.46 24.57 -21.02
CA SER A 178 -8.37 23.91 -22.33
C SER A 178 -7.91 24.85 -23.45
N ARG A 179 -8.09 26.17 -23.28
CA ARG A 179 -7.77 27.21 -24.28
C ARG A 179 -8.41 26.90 -25.66
N GLY A 180 -9.62 26.33 -25.65
CA GLY A 180 -10.37 25.97 -26.85
C GLY A 180 -9.89 24.70 -27.55
N LEU A 181 -9.04 23.89 -26.91
CA LEU A 181 -8.65 22.58 -27.41
C LEU A 181 -9.66 21.52 -26.96
N GLU A 182 -10.17 20.76 -27.92
CA GLU A 182 -11.01 19.59 -27.67
C GLU A 182 -10.23 18.32 -28.01
N ILE A 183 -9.92 17.53 -26.99
CA ILE A 183 -9.12 16.30 -27.13
C ILE A 183 -10.06 15.17 -27.53
N TYR A 184 -9.82 14.50 -28.65
CA TYR A 184 -10.62 13.37 -29.14
C TYR A 184 -10.00 12.02 -28.80
N LEU A 185 -8.67 11.96 -28.75
CA LEU A 185 -7.93 10.74 -28.47
C LEU A 185 -6.63 11.09 -27.75
N ALA A 186 -6.25 10.27 -26.78
CA ALA A 186 -4.99 10.40 -26.06
C ALA A 186 -4.13 9.14 -26.19
N LEU A 187 -2.85 9.29 -26.52
CA LEU A 187 -1.87 8.22 -26.59
C LEU A 187 -0.61 8.60 -25.80
N PHE A 188 -0.29 7.82 -24.78
CA PHE A 188 0.91 8.00 -23.97
C PHE A 188 2.00 7.00 -24.35
N PHE A 189 3.26 7.40 -24.22
CA PHE A 189 4.44 6.58 -24.53
C PHE A 189 5.28 6.34 -23.28
N ASP A 190 5.50 5.08 -22.94
CA ASP A 190 6.34 4.61 -21.85
C ASP A 190 7.23 3.47 -22.35
N ILE A 191 8.40 3.86 -22.84
CA ILE A 191 9.36 2.97 -23.52
C ILE A 191 10.52 2.71 -22.59
N SER A 192 10.87 1.44 -22.39
CA SER A 192 12.06 0.99 -21.69
C SER A 192 12.97 0.14 -22.59
N SER A 193 14.20 -0.06 -22.16
CA SER A 193 15.26 -0.69 -22.97
C SER A 193 15.35 -2.21 -22.81
N GLY A 194 14.72 -2.79 -21.79
CA GLY A 194 14.89 -4.22 -21.46
C GLY A 194 14.27 -5.19 -22.47
N ASN A 195 13.37 -4.74 -23.34
CA ASN A 195 12.83 -5.53 -24.45
C ASN A 195 12.49 -4.63 -25.66
N ASN A 196 12.27 -5.23 -26.83
CA ASN A 196 11.90 -4.51 -28.06
C ASN A 196 10.41 -4.60 -28.42
N ARG A 197 9.60 -5.24 -27.57
CA ARG A 197 8.17 -5.46 -27.75
C ARG A 197 7.35 -4.38 -27.07
N LEU A 198 6.32 -3.90 -27.76
CA LEU A 198 5.35 -2.95 -27.20
C LEU A 198 4.02 -3.65 -26.92
N GLY A 199 3.31 -3.19 -25.90
CA GLY A 199 1.92 -3.50 -25.64
C GLY A 199 1.07 -2.23 -25.67
N LEU A 200 -0.17 -2.36 -26.12
CA LEU A 200 -1.17 -1.29 -26.09
C LEU A 200 -2.16 -1.51 -24.95
N PHE A 201 -2.26 -0.56 -24.03
CA PHE A 201 -3.04 -0.65 -22.81
C PHE A 201 -3.98 0.54 -22.60
N TYR A 202 -5.03 0.33 -21.80
CA TYR A 202 -6.08 1.32 -21.53
C TYR A 202 -6.22 1.65 -20.05
N THR A 203 -5.87 0.69 -19.18
CA THR A 203 -5.94 0.80 -17.72
C THR A 203 -4.83 -0.01 -17.07
N GLY A 204 -4.51 0.31 -15.81
CA GLY A 204 -3.48 -0.34 -15.01
C GLY A 204 -3.98 -0.62 -13.59
N GLU A 205 -3.05 -0.72 -12.64
CA GLU A 205 -3.39 -1.07 -11.24
C GLU A 205 -3.71 0.16 -10.35
N PHE A 206 -3.48 1.40 -10.80
CA PHE A 206 -3.68 2.58 -9.94
C PHE A 206 -5.15 2.76 -9.55
N TYR A 207 -6.06 2.77 -10.54
CA TYR A 207 -7.51 2.71 -10.30
C TYR A 207 -8.10 1.30 -10.46
N GLY A 208 -7.31 0.35 -10.95
CA GLY A 208 -7.59 -1.08 -10.98
C GLY A 208 -8.55 -1.53 -12.10
N LYS A 209 -8.29 -2.73 -12.64
CA LYS A 209 -8.99 -3.31 -13.78
C LYS A 209 -10.51 -3.50 -13.62
N GLU A 210 -10.98 -3.79 -12.41
CA GLU A 210 -12.40 -4.09 -12.10
C GLU A 210 -13.32 -2.90 -12.33
N ALA A 211 -12.81 -1.68 -12.18
CA ALA A 211 -13.56 -0.47 -12.50
C ALA A 211 -13.93 -0.43 -14.01
N TRP A 212 -13.11 -1.07 -14.84
CA TRP A 212 -13.21 -1.06 -16.29
C TRP A 212 -13.90 -2.29 -16.88
N SER A 213 -13.67 -3.49 -16.34
CA SER A 213 -14.35 -4.72 -16.81
C SER A 213 -15.88 -4.67 -16.65
N THR A 214 -16.39 -3.79 -15.79
CA THR A 214 -17.81 -3.52 -15.62
C THR A 214 -18.32 -2.34 -16.46
N GLY A 215 -17.42 -1.52 -17.01
CA GLY A 215 -17.70 -0.36 -17.86
C GLY A 215 -18.11 -0.72 -19.28
N GLU A 216 -17.72 -1.88 -19.80
CA GLU A 216 -18.13 -2.36 -21.12
C GLU A 216 -19.65 -2.56 -21.26
N TYR A 217 -20.33 -2.89 -20.15
CA TYR A 217 -21.79 -3.03 -20.14
C TYR A 217 -22.55 -1.71 -20.19
N GLY A 218 -21.87 -0.55 -20.12
CA GLY A 218 -22.57 0.74 -20.04
C GLY A 218 -21.85 1.95 -20.65
N GLY A 219 -20.81 1.77 -21.46
CA GLY A 219 -20.22 2.88 -22.21
C GLY A 219 -18.76 2.73 -22.64
N GLY A 220 -18.02 1.75 -22.12
CA GLY A 220 -16.71 1.35 -22.65
C GLY A 220 -16.84 0.39 -23.84
N GLY A 221 -15.76 0.16 -24.59
CA GLY A 221 -15.69 -0.80 -25.69
C GLY A 221 -15.23 -0.19 -27.03
N ILE A 222 -15.38 1.12 -27.22
CA ILE A 222 -14.97 1.82 -28.45
C ILE A 222 -13.45 1.76 -28.68
N GLU A 223 -12.69 1.64 -27.61
CA GLU A 223 -11.26 1.55 -27.62
C GLU A 223 -10.77 0.29 -28.36
N ARG A 224 -11.58 -0.79 -28.39
CA ARG A 224 -11.31 -2.04 -29.15
C ARG A 224 -11.24 -1.79 -30.65
N GLU A 225 -11.89 -0.74 -31.14
CA GLU A 225 -11.86 -0.35 -32.55
C GLU A 225 -10.49 0.24 -32.95
N PHE A 226 -9.70 0.75 -32.00
CA PHE A 226 -8.37 1.25 -32.32
C PHE A 226 -7.45 0.16 -32.86
N PRO A 227 -7.22 -0.98 -32.18
CA PRO A 227 -6.42 -2.05 -32.74
C PRO A 227 -7.12 -2.77 -33.91
N THR A 228 -8.43 -3.02 -33.82
CA THR A 228 -9.15 -3.86 -34.80
C THR A 228 -9.54 -3.14 -36.09
N SER A 229 -9.88 -1.85 -36.03
CA SER A 229 -10.33 -1.04 -37.18
C SER A 229 -9.22 -0.13 -37.68
N TRP A 230 -8.79 0.85 -36.88
CA TRP A 230 -7.83 1.86 -37.36
C TRP A 230 -6.41 1.28 -37.57
N MET A 231 -5.85 0.63 -36.54
CA MET A 231 -4.49 0.07 -36.58
C MET A 231 -4.37 -1.05 -37.61
N GLY A 232 -5.35 -1.95 -37.69
CA GLY A 232 -5.39 -3.00 -38.72
C GLY A 232 -5.31 -2.45 -40.15
N ARG A 233 -5.98 -1.32 -40.42
CA ARG A 233 -5.94 -0.66 -41.74
C ARG A 233 -4.60 0.01 -42.01
N ILE A 234 -4.06 0.79 -41.07
CA ILE A 234 -2.75 1.43 -41.29
C ILE A 234 -1.62 0.40 -41.36
N ASN A 235 -1.76 -0.75 -40.69
CA ASN A 235 -0.78 -1.82 -40.74
C ASN A 235 -0.56 -2.31 -42.18
N TYR A 236 -1.62 -2.47 -42.96
CA TYR A 236 -1.49 -2.86 -44.38
C TYR A 236 -0.61 -1.89 -45.16
N ASP A 237 -0.85 -0.58 -45.00
CA ASP A 237 -0.09 0.47 -45.70
C ASP A 237 1.37 0.54 -45.19
N VAL A 238 1.59 0.41 -43.88
CA VAL A 238 2.92 0.44 -43.25
C VAL A 238 3.73 -0.79 -43.63
N LYS A 239 3.16 -1.99 -43.55
CA LYS A 239 3.81 -3.25 -43.94
C LYS A 239 4.23 -3.21 -45.41
N LYS A 240 3.37 -2.69 -46.29
CA LYS A 240 3.67 -2.58 -47.73
C LYS A 240 4.77 -1.56 -48.03
N ARG A 241 4.84 -0.43 -47.31
CA ARG A 241 5.75 0.69 -47.61
C ARG A 241 7.07 0.65 -46.85
N VAL A 242 7.03 0.17 -45.61
CA VAL A 242 8.13 0.23 -44.64
C VAL A 242 8.62 -1.17 -44.26
N GLY A 243 7.85 -2.23 -44.57
CA GLY A 243 8.21 -3.61 -44.22
C GLY A 243 8.03 -3.94 -42.74
N ILE A 244 7.43 -3.04 -41.96
CA ILE A 244 7.15 -3.23 -40.53
C ILE A 244 5.70 -3.67 -40.39
N ASP A 245 5.47 -4.79 -39.70
CA ASP A 245 4.13 -5.24 -39.34
C ASP A 245 3.79 -4.76 -37.92
N LEU A 246 2.99 -3.71 -37.82
CA LEU A 246 2.56 -3.11 -36.56
C LEU A 246 1.81 -4.10 -35.66
N LEU A 247 1.05 -5.04 -36.25
CA LEU A 247 0.29 -6.04 -35.48
C LEU A 247 1.22 -7.15 -34.96
N GLU A 248 2.34 -7.38 -35.63
CA GLU A 248 3.39 -8.21 -35.06
C GLU A 248 4.19 -7.43 -34.04
N GLU A 249 4.49 -6.14 -34.19
CA GLU A 249 5.35 -5.38 -33.24
C GLU A 249 4.65 -5.01 -31.91
N ILE A 250 3.32 -4.91 -31.92
CA ILE A 250 2.53 -4.42 -30.79
C ILE A 250 1.53 -5.47 -30.37
N ASP A 251 1.68 -5.96 -29.15
CA ASP A 251 0.69 -6.85 -28.57
C ASP A 251 -0.51 -6.04 -28.11
N THR A 252 -1.68 -6.43 -28.58
CA THR A 252 -2.96 -5.88 -28.12
C THR A 252 -3.60 -6.91 -27.22
N TYR A 253 -3.60 -6.64 -25.91
CA TYR A 253 -4.31 -7.46 -24.95
C TYR A 253 -5.72 -6.85 -24.76
N PRO A 254 -6.80 -7.59 -25.03
CA PRO A 254 -8.13 -7.16 -24.62
C PRO A 254 -8.15 -6.93 -23.11
N ILE A 255 -8.91 -5.96 -22.62
CA ILE A 255 -8.87 -5.61 -21.20
C ILE A 255 -9.46 -6.69 -20.27
N GLU A 256 -10.29 -7.56 -20.83
CA GLU A 256 -10.81 -8.77 -20.19
C GLU A 256 -9.76 -9.87 -20.03
N ASP A 257 -8.61 -9.72 -20.70
CA ASP A 257 -7.69 -10.81 -20.93
C ASP A 257 -6.54 -10.84 -19.93
N LEU A 258 -6.55 -11.84 -19.05
CA LEU A 258 -5.49 -12.07 -18.07
C LEU A 258 -4.10 -12.28 -18.71
N ARG A 259 -4.01 -12.52 -20.01
CA ARG A 259 -2.73 -12.62 -20.74
C ARG A 259 -1.87 -11.36 -20.61
N PHE A 260 -2.44 -10.19 -20.30
CA PHE A 260 -1.63 -8.98 -20.03
C PHE A 260 -0.62 -9.19 -18.87
N LEU A 261 -0.95 -10.04 -17.90
CA LEU A 261 -0.05 -10.39 -16.78
C LEU A 261 1.13 -11.26 -17.20
N ASN A 262 1.02 -11.96 -18.34
CA ASN A 262 2.16 -12.65 -18.94
C ASN A 262 3.09 -11.67 -19.67
N ALA A 263 2.57 -10.50 -20.06
CA ALA A 263 3.30 -9.47 -20.78
C ALA A 263 4.03 -8.53 -19.82
N ILE A 264 3.43 -8.15 -18.70
CA ILE A 264 4.05 -7.25 -17.71
C ILE A 264 4.34 -8.04 -16.44
N PRO A 265 5.61 -8.37 -16.14
CA PRO A 265 5.99 -9.17 -14.97
C PRO A 265 5.95 -8.37 -13.66
N TYR A 266 5.14 -7.29 -13.61
CA TYR A 266 4.96 -6.39 -12.47
C TYR A 266 3.64 -5.61 -12.58
N ARG A 267 3.24 -4.97 -11.48
CA ARG A 267 2.08 -4.10 -11.34
C ARG A 267 2.40 -2.76 -11.95
N ALA A 268 2.09 -2.63 -13.23
CA ALA A 268 2.23 -1.38 -13.95
C ALA A 268 1.12 -0.39 -13.57
N TYR A 269 1.52 0.88 -13.52
CA TYR A 269 0.63 2.03 -13.44
C TYR A 269 0.83 2.85 -14.71
N PHE A 270 -0.28 3.24 -15.31
CA PHE A 270 -0.26 3.95 -16.58
C PHE A 270 -0.65 5.40 -16.38
N ASP A 271 0.10 6.31 -17.01
CA ASP A 271 -0.17 7.75 -16.99
C ASP A 271 -1.56 8.06 -17.53
N ILE A 272 -2.07 7.20 -18.42
CA ILE A 272 -3.39 7.37 -19.02
C ILE A 272 -4.56 7.02 -18.08
N GLU A 273 -4.32 6.25 -17.00
CA GLU A 273 -5.41 5.74 -16.14
C GLU A 273 -6.41 6.81 -15.66
N PRO A 274 -5.96 8.02 -15.23
CA PRO A 274 -6.90 9.06 -14.80
C PRO A 274 -7.78 9.59 -15.93
N LEU A 275 -7.27 9.70 -17.16
CA LEU A 275 -8.06 10.09 -18.34
C LEU A 275 -9.03 8.97 -18.73
N SER A 276 -8.54 7.73 -18.73
CA SER A 276 -9.37 6.55 -19.02
C SER A 276 -10.52 6.45 -18.05
N MET A 277 -10.28 6.57 -16.73
CA MET A 277 -11.32 6.51 -15.71
C MET A 277 -12.33 7.66 -15.80
N ALA A 278 -11.90 8.83 -16.25
CA ALA A 278 -12.75 10.02 -16.29
C ALA A 278 -13.65 10.10 -17.53
N SER A 279 -13.23 9.50 -18.66
CA SER A 279 -13.96 9.57 -19.94
C SER A 279 -14.60 8.26 -20.40
N TYR A 280 -13.97 7.10 -20.15
CA TYR A 280 -14.22 5.86 -20.90
C TYR A 280 -14.11 6.05 -22.43
N GLY A 281 -13.29 7.02 -22.86
CA GLY A 281 -13.07 7.35 -24.27
C GLY A 281 -11.84 6.70 -24.88
N LEU A 282 -11.38 7.28 -25.99
CA LEU A 282 -10.23 6.81 -26.77
C LEU A 282 -8.91 7.20 -26.10
N THR A 283 -8.53 6.48 -25.05
CA THR A 283 -7.33 6.75 -24.24
C THR A 283 -6.43 5.52 -24.15
N PHE A 284 -5.15 5.68 -24.50
CA PHE A 284 -4.21 4.59 -24.71
C PHE A 284 -2.84 4.88 -24.12
N GLN A 285 -2.14 3.81 -23.72
CA GLN A 285 -0.72 3.83 -23.38
C GLN A 285 0.01 2.73 -24.15
N LEU A 286 1.07 3.12 -24.86
CA LEU A 286 2.08 2.21 -25.37
C LEU A 286 3.14 2.00 -24.30
N HIS A 287 3.37 0.74 -23.95
CA HIS A 287 4.26 0.34 -22.88
C HIS A 287 5.15 -0.82 -23.33
N THR A 288 6.44 -0.79 -22.99
CA THR A 288 7.34 -1.93 -23.25
C THR A 288 6.93 -3.14 -22.42
N ILE A 289 6.72 -4.28 -23.08
CA ILE A 289 6.34 -5.54 -22.45
C ILE A 289 7.50 -6.54 -22.43
N HIS A 290 7.37 -7.58 -21.61
CA HIS A 290 8.38 -8.60 -21.35
C HIS A 290 9.69 -8.00 -20.83
N ASP A 291 9.57 -6.94 -20.04
CA ASP A 291 10.67 -6.24 -19.40
C ASP A 291 10.42 -6.20 -17.88
N ILE A 292 11.43 -6.59 -17.11
CA ILE A 292 11.42 -6.54 -15.64
C ILE A 292 11.99 -5.23 -15.08
N ARG A 293 12.46 -4.32 -15.95
CA ARG A 293 13.03 -2.99 -15.62
C ARG A 293 14.05 -3.04 -14.50
N ILE A 294 15.01 -3.96 -14.61
CA ILE A 294 15.87 -4.41 -13.50
C ILE A 294 16.65 -3.28 -12.80
N ARG A 295 16.94 -2.15 -13.45
CA ARG A 295 17.67 -1.00 -12.87
C ARG A 295 16.80 0.21 -12.56
N GLN A 296 15.54 0.25 -12.99
CA GLN A 296 14.63 1.35 -12.68
C GLN A 296 14.51 1.49 -11.15
N PHE A 297 14.37 2.71 -10.65
CA PHE A 297 14.29 3.04 -9.22
C PHE A 297 15.61 2.93 -8.43
N THR A 298 16.72 2.70 -9.12
CA THR A 298 18.04 2.56 -8.50
C THR A 298 18.97 3.72 -8.88
N PRO A 299 20.01 4.01 -8.08
CA PRO A 299 21.08 4.92 -8.48
C PRO A 299 21.86 4.48 -9.73
N PHE A 300 21.65 3.23 -10.19
CA PHE A 300 22.33 2.61 -11.33
C PHE A 300 21.47 2.63 -12.60
N ASP A 301 20.33 3.33 -12.59
CA ASP A 301 19.53 3.60 -13.79
C ASP A 301 20.24 4.62 -14.71
N LEU A 302 21.35 4.21 -15.30
CA LEU A 302 22.29 5.06 -16.03
C LEU A 302 22.25 4.83 -17.55
N PRO A 303 22.56 5.86 -18.37
CA PRO A 303 22.51 5.77 -19.83
C PRO A 303 23.37 4.66 -20.45
N GLU A 304 24.51 4.31 -19.84
CA GLU A 304 25.38 3.24 -20.33
C GLU A 304 24.75 1.84 -20.29
N TYR A 305 23.68 1.64 -19.51
CA TYR A 305 22.97 0.37 -19.42
C TYR A 305 21.77 0.27 -20.37
N ILE A 306 21.48 1.32 -21.13
CA ILE A 306 20.36 1.35 -22.07
C ILE A 306 20.71 0.54 -23.33
N ASP A 307 19.89 -0.46 -23.64
CA ASP A 307 19.96 -1.18 -24.91
C ASP A 307 19.27 -0.38 -26.02
N TRP A 308 20.08 0.40 -26.74
CA TRP A 308 19.61 1.22 -27.86
C TRP A 308 19.09 0.40 -29.05
N GLY A 309 19.45 -0.89 -29.18
CA GLY A 309 18.92 -1.77 -30.21
C GLY A 309 17.42 -2.04 -29.99
N ASN A 310 17.06 -2.34 -28.75
CA ASN A 310 15.67 -2.52 -28.32
C ASN A 310 14.89 -1.21 -28.41
N VAL A 311 15.45 -0.11 -27.91
CA VAL A 311 14.80 1.22 -27.94
C VAL A 311 14.52 1.67 -29.37
N LYS A 312 15.48 1.49 -30.29
CA LYS A 312 15.35 1.93 -31.68
C LYS A 312 14.14 1.29 -32.38
N ARG A 313 13.92 -0.02 -32.20
CA ARG A 313 12.78 -0.73 -32.82
C ARG A 313 11.45 -0.16 -32.31
N GLN A 314 11.34 0.02 -31.00
CA GLN A 314 10.14 0.56 -30.37
C GLN A 314 9.85 2.00 -30.80
N VAL A 315 10.86 2.87 -30.76
CA VAL A 315 10.74 4.28 -31.17
C VAL A 315 10.29 4.43 -32.62
N ILE A 316 10.76 3.58 -33.54
CA ILE A 316 10.29 3.59 -34.94
C ILE A 316 8.79 3.24 -35.00
N THR A 317 8.38 2.16 -34.33
CA THR A 317 6.97 1.74 -34.28
C THR A 317 6.08 2.82 -33.65
N SER A 318 6.49 3.37 -32.50
CA SER A 318 5.80 4.47 -31.82
C SER A 318 5.72 5.74 -32.67
N ALA A 319 6.79 6.09 -33.41
CA ALA A 319 6.80 7.23 -34.32
C ALA A 319 5.80 7.06 -35.46
N ILE A 320 5.69 5.86 -36.04
CA ILE A 320 4.73 5.56 -37.10
C ILE A 320 3.30 5.81 -36.61
N LEU A 321 2.94 5.30 -35.43
CA LEU A 321 1.61 5.48 -34.85
C LEU A 321 1.32 6.94 -34.53
N GLY A 322 2.21 7.61 -33.79
CA GLY A 322 2.03 9.02 -33.42
C GLY A 322 1.93 9.92 -34.65
N TYR A 323 2.75 9.67 -35.67
CA TYR A 323 2.69 10.39 -36.95
C TYR A 323 1.39 10.10 -37.71
N ALA A 324 0.94 8.84 -37.76
CA ALA A 324 -0.30 8.46 -38.42
C ALA A 324 -1.52 9.12 -37.75
N LEU A 325 -1.59 9.15 -36.42
CA LEU A 325 -2.66 9.84 -35.68
C LEU A 325 -2.73 11.34 -36.00
N ALA A 326 -1.57 11.97 -36.17
CA ALA A 326 -1.49 13.39 -36.52
C ALA A 326 -1.88 13.71 -37.98
N LYS A 327 -1.84 12.71 -38.88
CA LYS A 327 -1.95 12.89 -40.34
C LYS A 327 -3.17 12.24 -40.99
N ASP A 328 -3.72 11.17 -40.43
CA ASP A 328 -4.78 10.40 -41.09
C ASP A 328 -6.10 11.18 -41.11
N VAL A 329 -6.45 11.68 -42.30
CA VAL A 329 -7.67 12.45 -42.58
C VAL A 329 -8.94 11.63 -42.27
N TYR A 330 -8.85 10.29 -42.34
CA TYR A 330 -9.99 9.40 -42.16
C TYR A 330 -10.04 8.77 -40.76
N LEU A 331 -9.20 9.20 -39.81
CA LEU A 331 -9.12 8.64 -38.46
C LEU A 331 -10.50 8.53 -37.79
N GLY A 332 -11.24 9.64 -37.70
CA GLY A 332 -12.55 9.66 -37.02
C GLY A 332 -13.60 8.77 -37.68
N LYS A 333 -13.48 8.48 -38.98
CA LYS A 333 -14.40 7.56 -39.69
C LYS A 333 -14.16 6.09 -39.36
N ARG A 334 -13.12 5.77 -38.58
CA ARG A 334 -12.77 4.40 -38.18
C ARG A 334 -13.39 3.98 -36.86
N PHE A 335 -14.00 4.94 -36.17
CA PHE A 335 -14.66 4.73 -34.89
C PHE A 335 -16.17 4.85 -35.06
N SER A 336 -16.92 4.02 -34.34
CA SER A 336 -18.38 4.09 -34.28
C SER A 336 -18.88 5.41 -33.70
N SER A 337 -18.10 6.04 -32.81
CA SER A 337 -18.26 7.41 -32.32
C SER A 337 -16.94 8.18 -32.39
N TRP A 338 -16.99 9.46 -32.76
CA TRP A 338 -15.82 10.33 -32.83
C TRP A 338 -16.18 11.70 -32.26
N GLU A 339 -16.10 11.79 -30.94
CA GLU A 339 -16.43 12.97 -30.14
C GLU A 339 -15.25 13.32 -29.23
N PRO A 340 -15.15 14.58 -28.76
CA PRO A 340 -14.20 14.94 -27.72
C PRO A 340 -14.37 14.07 -26.48
N LEU A 341 -13.28 13.84 -25.72
CA LEU A 341 -13.30 13.12 -24.46
C LEU A 341 -14.26 13.82 -23.48
N ASP A 342 -15.35 13.13 -23.16
CA ASP A 342 -16.37 13.57 -22.20
C ASP A 342 -15.91 13.27 -20.77
N ILE A 343 -15.17 14.23 -20.20
CA ILE A 343 -14.60 14.16 -18.85
C ILE A 343 -15.63 14.64 -17.82
N VAL A 344 -16.10 13.71 -16.97
CA VAL A 344 -17.11 14.01 -15.95
C VAL A 344 -16.55 13.87 -14.53
N ARG A 345 -17.12 14.61 -13.56
CA ARG A 345 -16.77 14.42 -12.14
C ARG A 345 -17.24 13.07 -11.62
N ARG A 346 -18.44 12.67 -12.02
CA ARG A 346 -19.04 11.38 -11.70
C ARG A 346 -20.31 11.19 -12.53
N GLU A 347 -20.42 10.06 -13.19
CA GLU A 347 -21.63 9.60 -13.86
C GLU A 347 -21.87 8.13 -13.51
N ARG A 348 -23.10 7.79 -13.14
CA ARG A 348 -23.48 6.40 -12.87
C ARG A 348 -23.76 5.71 -14.20
N ILE A 349 -23.06 4.61 -14.44
CA ILE A 349 -23.20 3.77 -15.60
C ILE A 349 -23.61 2.37 -15.11
N PHE A 350 -24.91 2.08 -15.09
CA PHE A 350 -25.45 0.79 -14.63
C PHE A 350 -24.93 0.39 -13.22
N TYR A 351 -24.16 -0.70 -13.10
CA TYR A 351 -23.50 -1.16 -11.86
C TYR A 351 -22.12 -0.53 -11.59
N THR A 352 -21.63 0.36 -12.47
CA THR A 352 -20.35 1.06 -12.34
C THR A 352 -20.51 2.59 -12.42
N ALA A 353 -19.41 3.31 -12.30
CA ALA A 353 -19.37 4.76 -12.46
C ALA A 353 -18.10 5.17 -13.21
N LYS A 354 -18.22 6.09 -14.16
CA LYS A 354 -17.08 6.82 -14.73
C LYS A 354 -16.93 8.18 -14.07
N GLY A 355 -15.71 8.72 -14.03
CA GLY A 355 -15.47 10.08 -13.59
C GLY A 355 -14.19 10.32 -12.80
N PHE A 356 -14.07 11.56 -12.33
CA PHE A 356 -12.89 12.13 -11.70
C PHE A 356 -13.29 12.91 -10.44
N VAL A 357 -13.46 12.18 -9.33
CA VAL A 357 -14.03 12.73 -8.09
C VAL A 357 -13.01 13.62 -7.38
N LYS A 358 -13.48 14.78 -6.89
CA LYS A 358 -12.72 15.64 -5.98
C LYS A 358 -13.12 15.36 -4.54
N LEU A 359 -12.16 15.24 -3.63
CA LEU A 359 -12.38 15.10 -2.19
C LEU A 359 -11.90 16.34 -1.45
N ILE A 360 -12.75 16.86 -0.57
CA ILE A 360 -12.45 17.93 0.38
C ILE A 360 -12.60 17.35 1.78
N GLY A 361 -11.50 17.32 2.53
CA GLY A 361 -11.47 16.81 3.89
C GLY A 361 -10.91 17.84 4.87
N GLN A 362 -11.07 17.56 6.16
CA GLN A 362 -10.51 18.37 7.23
C GLN A 362 -9.91 17.49 8.32
N VAL A 363 -8.66 17.73 8.65
CA VAL A 363 -7.96 17.06 9.75
C VAL A 363 -8.34 17.72 11.07
N LEU A 364 -8.80 16.91 12.01
CA LEU A 364 -9.33 17.34 13.30
C LEU A 364 -8.70 16.54 14.43
N GLU A 365 -8.68 17.11 15.63
CA GLU A 365 -8.46 16.36 16.87
C GLU A 365 -9.65 16.58 17.80
N HIS A 366 -9.98 15.56 18.59
CA HIS A 366 -11.04 15.65 19.58
C HIS A 366 -10.60 16.52 20.77
N ASP A 367 -11.45 17.46 21.15
CA ASP A 367 -11.22 18.40 22.25
C ASP A 367 -12.54 18.68 22.98
N LEU A 368 -12.67 18.15 24.21
CA LEU A 368 -13.86 18.30 25.05
C LEU A 368 -14.16 19.75 25.45
N SER A 369 -13.18 20.65 25.36
CA SER A 369 -13.37 22.07 25.66
C SER A 369 -13.95 22.88 24.49
N SER A 370 -13.94 22.31 23.27
CA SER A 370 -14.48 22.95 22.08
C SER A 370 -16.00 22.80 22.01
N PRO A 371 -16.76 23.84 21.61
CA PRO A 371 -18.21 23.73 21.37
C PRO A 371 -18.59 22.66 20.34
N THR A 372 -17.68 22.38 19.39
CA THR A 372 -17.87 21.35 18.35
C THR A 372 -17.30 20.00 18.74
N PHE A 373 -16.70 19.86 19.94
CA PHE A 373 -15.92 18.70 20.40
C PHE A 373 -14.69 18.33 19.55
N TYR A 374 -14.42 19.09 18.48
CA TYR A 374 -13.30 18.87 17.56
C TYR A 374 -12.67 20.20 17.18
N ARG A 375 -11.34 20.22 17.08
CA ARG A 375 -10.56 21.39 16.62
C ARG A 375 -9.68 21.03 15.41
N PRO A 376 -9.46 21.96 14.48
CA PRO A 376 -8.60 21.70 13.33
C PRO A 376 -7.14 21.49 13.68
N VAL A 377 -6.49 20.57 12.96
CA VAL A 377 -5.05 20.32 13.05
C VAL A 377 -4.38 20.82 11.75
N PRO A 378 -3.59 21.90 11.81
CA PRO A 378 -2.97 22.48 10.62
C PRO A 378 -1.78 21.65 10.13
N ASN A 379 -1.42 21.83 8.85
CA ASN A 379 -0.18 21.33 8.25
C ASN A 379 0.02 19.81 8.29
N ALA A 380 -1.03 19.04 8.58
CA ALA A 380 -0.98 17.59 8.58
C ALA A 380 -0.73 17.05 7.16
N LEU A 381 0.16 16.06 7.04
CA LEU A 381 0.32 15.26 5.83
C LEU A 381 -0.83 14.26 5.77
N VAL A 382 -1.58 14.29 4.68
CA VAL A 382 -2.71 13.40 4.45
C VAL A 382 -2.34 12.43 3.33
N LEU A 383 -2.51 11.14 3.62
CA LEU A 383 -2.25 10.05 2.71
C LEU A 383 -3.58 9.38 2.36
N ALA A 384 -3.81 9.13 1.07
CA ALA A 384 -4.97 8.40 0.59
C ALA A 384 -4.54 7.26 -0.34
N VAL A 385 -5.13 6.08 -0.16
CA VAL A 385 -4.88 4.92 -1.02
C VAL A 385 -6.14 4.07 -1.14
N ARG A 386 -6.29 3.33 -2.23
CA ARG A 386 -7.30 2.27 -2.27
C ARG A 386 -6.84 1.14 -1.36
N PRO A 387 -7.71 0.53 -0.53
CA PRO A 387 -7.31 -0.54 0.39
C PRO A 387 -6.53 -1.68 -0.29
N GLY A 388 -6.93 -2.10 -1.50
CA GLY A 388 -6.22 -3.13 -2.27
C GLY A 388 -4.81 -2.75 -2.74
N ASN A 389 -4.48 -1.46 -2.73
CA ASN A 389 -3.21 -0.90 -3.20
C ASN A 389 -2.32 -0.41 -2.04
N ILE A 390 -2.67 -0.68 -0.77
CA ILE A 390 -1.93 -0.18 0.40
C ILE A 390 -0.45 -0.62 0.42
N PHE A 391 -0.13 -1.74 -0.22
CA PHE A 391 1.23 -2.26 -0.35
C PHE A 391 1.98 -1.78 -1.60
N LEU A 392 1.34 -0.93 -2.41
CA LEU A 392 1.90 -0.42 -3.65
C LEU A 392 2.38 1.01 -3.43
N PRO A 393 3.69 1.27 -3.57
CA PRO A 393 4.28 2.52 -3.13
C PRO A 393 3.82 3.74 -3.93
N PHE A 394 3.67 3.55 -5.23
CA PHE A 394 3.33 4.61 -6.16
C PHE A 394 1.81 4.79 -6.32
N CYS A 395 0.99 4.06 -5.54
CA CYS A 395 -0.47 4.25 -5.48
C CYS A 395 -0.92 5.23 -4.40
N TRP A 396 0.00 5.65 -3.53
CA TRP A 396 -0.31 6.58 -2.46
C TRP A 396 -0.45 8.00 -3.00
N ILE A 397 -1.58 8.61 -2.70
CA ILE A 397 -1.82 10.03 -2.95
C ILE A 397 -1.46 10.79 -1.69
N ILE A 398 -0.55 11.76 -1.81
CA ILE A 398 -0.07 12.55 -0.67
C ILE A 398 -0.49 14.01 -0.89
N THR A 399 -1.04 14.64 0.15
CA THR A 399 -1.37 16.06 0.17
C THR A 399 -1.08 16.65 1.56
N LYS A 400 -1.10 17.98 1.70
CA LYS A 400 -0.88 18.66 2.98
C LYS A 400 -2.06 19.57 3.30
N ALA A 401 -2.55 19.46 4.53
CA ALA A 401 -3.65 20.29 5.03
C ALA A 401 -3.22 21.75 5.25
N ASP A 402 -4.13 22.68 5.02
CA ASP A 402 -3.94 24.12 5.23
C ASP A 402 -3.93 24.49 6.73
N LYS A 403 -3.87 25.80 7.03
CA LYS A 403 -3.90 26.32 8.42
C LYS A 403 -5.20 26.03 9.17
N ARG A 404 -6.26 25.65 8.46
CA ARG A 404 -7.57 25.26 9.01
C ARG A 404 -7.75 23.74 8.99
N GLY A 405 -6.68 22.98 8.74
CA GLY A 405 -6.72 21.53 8.60
C GLY A 405 -7.41 21.04 7.33
N ILE A 406 -7.80 21.91 6.40
CA ILE A 406 -8.51 21.53 5.17
C ILE A 406 -7.52 21.02 4.13
N PHE A 407 -7.84 19.92 3.47
CA PHE A 407 -7.07 19.37 2.37
C PHE A 407 -7.97 19.02 1.18
N GLU A 408 -7.37 18.99 -0.01
CA GLU A 408 -8.04 18.60 -1.25
C GLU A 408 -7.27 17.49 -1.95
N ILE A 409 -8.02 16.56 -2.55
CA ILE A 409 -7.49 15.52 -3.42
C ILE A 409 -8.30 15.49 -4.71
N ASN A 410 -7.63 15.66 -5.84
CA ASN A 410 -8.23 15.57 -7.16
C ASN A 410 -8.01 14.17 -7.76
N GLY A 411 -9.00 13.71 -8.53
CA GLY A 411 -8.88 12.49 -9.31
C GLY A 411 -8.95 11.21 -8.50
N LEU A 412 -9.98 11.06 -7.67
CA LEU A 412 -10.32 9.76 -7.11
C LEU A 412 -11.26 9.01 -8.05
N ALA A 413 -11.10 7.69 -8.16
CA ALA A 413 -12.05 6.85 -8.89
C ALA A 413 -13.44 6.96 -8.24
N PRO A 414 -14.52 7.12 -9.02
CA PRO A 414 -15.88 7.19 -8.50
C PRO A 414 -16.36 5.82 -8.04
N CYS A 415 -17.38 5.80 -7.19
CA CYS A 415 -18.06 4.57 -6.81
C CYS A 415 -19.58 4.62 -7.04
N VAL A 416 -20.15 3.44 -7.29
CA VAL A 416 -21.59 3.16 -7.11
C VAL A 416 -21.80 2.64 -5.71
N GLU A 417 -22.67 3.30 -4.94
CA GLU A 417 -23.36 2.77 -3.75
C GLU A 417 -22.50 1.85 -2.82
N ARG A 418 -21.24 2.26 -2.53
CA ARG A 418 -20.21 1.66 -1.62
C ARG A 418 -19.19 0.66 -2.20
N ALA A 419 -19.06 0.50 -3.53
CA ALA A 419 -18.13 -0.48 -4.11
C ALA A 419 -16.64 -0.07 -4.10
N ILE A 420 -16.33 1.23 -4.20
CA ILE A 420 -14.96 1.75 -4.25
C ILE A 420 -14.79 2.80 -3.15
N ALA A 421 -13.74 2.65 -2.33
CA ALA A 421 -13.41 3.54 -1.25
C ALA A 421 -11.91 3.80 -1.18
N TYR A 422 -11.55 4.93 -0.59
CA TYR A 422 -10.17 5.29 -0.26
C TYR A 422 -10.00 5.27 1.25
N GLN A 423 -8.92 4.66 1.72
CA GLN A 423 -8.51 4.77 3.10
C GLN A 423 -7.59 5.97 3.25
N LEU A 424 -7.87 6.79 4.27
CA LEU A 424 -7.15 8.02 4.56
C LEU A 424 -6.44 7.92 5.91
N TRP A 425 -5.26 8.53 5.98
CA TRP A 425 -4.52 8.76 7.21
C TRP A 425 -3.98 10.17 7.22
N ALA A 426 -3.84 10.75 8.40
CA ALA A 426 -3.22 12.05 8.58
C ALA A 426 -2.14 11.97 9.67
N TYR A 427 -1.01 12.64 9.43
CA TYR A 427 0.11 12.68 10.35
C TYR A 427 0.65 14.10 10.49
N VAL A 428 1.06 14.47 11.69
CA VAL A 428 1.93 15.63 11.92
C VAL A 428 3.22 15.11 12.51
N MET A 429 4.34 15.41 11.87
CA MET A 429 5.65 14.98 12.33
C MET A 429 6.39 16.13 13.01
N ASP A 430 7.28 15.77 13.93
CA ASP A 430 8.30 16.64 14.47
C ASP A 430 9.36 16.87 13.40
N GLU A 431 9.54 18.12 12.97
CA GLU A 431 10.50 18.47 11.92
C GLU A 431 11.97 18.39 12.37
N VAL A 432 12.22 18.33 13.68
CA VAL A 432 13.57 18.27 14.27
C VAL A 432 13.93 16.83 14.62
N ASP A 433 13.06 16.16 15.39
CA ASP A 433 13.35 14.83 15.92
C ASP A 433 12.84 13.70 15.00
N GLY A 434 11.94 14.01 14.06
CA GLY A 434 11.38 13.09 13.07
C GLY A 434 10.30 12.14 13.64
N GLY A 435 9.89 12.35 14.89
CA GLY A 435 8.80 11.62 15.54
C GLY A 435 7.42 12.02 15.05
N ILE A 436 6.40 11.18 15.29
CA ILE A 436 5.01 11.49 14.91
C ILE A 436 4.31 12.14 16.12
N ILE A 437 4.00 13.43 16.01
CA ILE A 437 3.30 14.20 17.05
C ILE A 437 1.81 13.88 17.02
N TYR A 438 1.21 13.85 15.83
CA TYR A 438 -0.19 13.47 15.63
C TYR A 438 -0.29 12.26 14.72
N ALA A 439 -1.04 11.26 15.16
CA ALA A 439 -1.29 10.04 14.42
C ALA A 439 -2.80 9.80 14.24
N PRO A 440 -3.21 8.98 13.26
CA PRO A 440 -4.60 8.61 13.03
C PRO A 440 -5.22 7.98 14.28
N ASP A 441 -6.38 8.48 14.68
CA ASP A 441 -7.13 7.94 15.81
C ASP A 441 -8.10 6.83 15.36
N MET A 442 -7.90 5.63 15.87
CA MET A 442 -8.74 4.46 15.64
C MET A 442 -9.73 4.21 16.77
N GLY A 443 -9.70 5.00 17.84
CA GLY A 443 -10.60 4.84 18.98
C GLY A 443 -11.98 5.43 18.77
N MET A 444 -12.73 5.48 19.88
CA MET A 444 -14.14 5.89 19.93
C MET A 444 -14.42 7.26 19.31
N TYR A 445 -13.55 8.25 19.56
CA TYR A 445 -13.68 9.62 19.03
C TYR A 445 -13.03 9.80 17.65
N GLY A 446 -12.33 8.79 17.17
CA GLY A 446 -11.63 8.78 15.89
C GLY A 446 -12.41 8.01 14.83
N ALA A 447 -11.80 6.97 14.28
CA ALA A 447 -12.33 6.16 13.18
C ALA A 447 -13.66 5.45 13.49
N GLU A 448 -13.98 5.18 14.76
CA GLU A 448 -15.27 4.61 15.16
C GLU A 448 -16.44 5.60 14.99
N THR A 449 -16.20 6.89 15.23
CA THR A 449 -17.19 7.96 14.99
C THR A 449 -17.13 8.47 13.55
N PHE A 450 -15.92 8.72 13.05
CA PHE A 450 -15.66 9.26 11.72
C PHE A 450 -14.75 8.31 10.94
N SER A 451 -15.37 7.43 10.15
CA SER A 451 -14.62 6.46 9.36
C SER A 451 -13.54 7.12 8.51
N ASN A 452 -12.32 6.59 8.62
CA ASN A 452 -11.20 6.95 7.76
C ASN A 452 -11.27 6.27 6.38
N ILE A 453 -12.35 5.55 6.08
CA ILE A 453 -12.65 4.97 4.77
C ILE A 453 -13.71 5.84 4.10
N VAL A 454 -13.32 6.52 3.03
CA VAL A 454 -14.14 7.49 2.33
C VAL A 454 -14.63 6.91 1.01
N VAL A 455 -15.95 6.82 0.86
CA VAL A 455 -16.61 6.43 -0.39
C VAL A 455 -16.74 7.64 -1.33
N THR A 456 -16.47 7.42 -2.61
CA THR A 456 -16.44 8.44 -3.68
C THR A 456 -17.75 8.46 -4.48
N ASN A 457 -18.87 8.54 -3.76
CA ASN A 457 -20.23 8.46 -4.33
C ASN A 457 -20.82 9.83 -4.75
N GLU A 458 -20.03 10.90 -4.66
CA GLU A 458 -20.43 12.27 -4.98
C GLU A 458 -19.41 12.89 -5.96
N PRO A 459 -19.81 13.80 -6.87
CA PRO A 459 -18.89 14.49 -7.78
C PRO A 459 -17.77 15.26 -7.07
N ILE A 460 -18.14 15.98 -6.00
CA ILE A 460 -17.21 16.66 -5.09
C ILE A 460 -17.58 16.21 -3.68
N LYS A 461 -16.86 15.20 -3.19
CA LYS A 461 -17.07 14.64 -1.86
C LYS A 461 -16.59 15.65 -0.82
N GLY A 462 -17.47 16.01 0.12
CA GLY A 462 -17.16 16.98 1.17
C GLY A 462 -17.39 18.45 0.80
N ALA A 463 -18.08 18.74 -0.32
CA ALA A 463 -18.37 20.11 -0.76
C ALA A 463 -19.19 20.93 0.25
N ARG A 464 -20.21 20.33 0.87
CA ARG A 464 -21.06 21.01 1.88
C ARG A 464 -20.38 21.08 3.24
N LYS A 465 -19.73 19.99 3.62
CA LYS A 465 -19.00 19.84 4.88
C LYS A 465 -17.78 18.97 4.61
N PRO A 466 -16.55 19.46 4.83
CA PRO A 466 -15.34 18.67 4.65
C PRO A 466 -15.42 17.36 5.43
N ILE A 467 -14.93 16.28 4.82
CA ILE A 467 -14.89 14.96 5.47
C ILE A 467 -13.89 14.97 6.63
N PRO A 468 -14.32 14.68 7.88
CA PRO A 468 -13.45 14.70 9.04
C PRO A 468 -12.46 13.52 9.01
N ILE A 469 -11.17 13.81 9.18
CA ILE A 469 -10.12 12.82 9.42
C ILE A 469 -9.51 13.11 10.78
N VAL A 470 -9.75 12.22 11.75
CA VAL A 470 -9.41 12.49 13.15
C VAL A 470 -8.02 11.95 13.49
N VAL A 471 -7.25 12.78 14.17
CA VAL A 471 -5.92 12.47 14.70
C VAL A 471 -5.87 12.79 16.19
N PHE A 472 -4.90 12.21 16.88
CA PHE A 472 -4.64 12.48 18.29
C PHE A 472 -3.14 12.64 18.54
N ARG A 473 -2.78 13.33 19.63
CA ARG A 473 -1.39 13.45 20.06
C ARG A 473 -0.86 12.09 20.50
N ALA A 474 0.19 11.62 19.87
CA ALA A 474 0.66 10.25 20.03
C ALA A 474 2.14 10.16 20.41
N SER A 475 2.48 9.14 21.21
CA SER A 475 3.82 8.56 21.26
C SER A 475 3.81 7.25 20.47
N THR A 476 4.88 6.99 19.73
CA THR A 476 4.98 5.82 18.84
C THR A 476 5.74 4.69 19.51
N VAL A 477 5.19 3.48 19.49
CA VAL A 477 5.90 2.24 19.84
C VAL A 477 6.16 1.46 18.56
N VAL A 478 7.41 1.06 18.36
CA VAL A 478 7.85 0.27 17.21
C VAL A 478 8.17 -1.15 17.65
N VAL A 479 7.51 -2.12 17.05
CA VAL A 479 7.76 -3.55 17.27
C VAL A 479 8.22 -4.17 15.96
N TYR A 480 9.49 -4.56 15.91
CA TYR A 480 10.07 -5.27 14.78
C TYR A 480 9.77 -6.76 14.83
N GLY A 481 9.72 -7.43 13.68
CA GLY A 481 9.63 -8.89 13.62
C GLY A 481 8.31 -9.46 14.12
N ALA A 482 7.23 -8.67 14.10
CA ALA A 482 5.89 -9.11 14.45
C ALA A 482 5.40 -10.10 13.37
N LYS A 483 5.46 -11.41 13.67
CA LYS A 483 4.98 -12.51 12.82
C LYS A 483 4.50 -13.66 13.71
N LEU A 484 3.46 -14.37 13.29
CA LEU A 484 3.06 -15.61 13.97
C LEU A 484 4.14 -16.70 13.80
N PRO A 485 4.80 -17.17 14.88
CA PRO A 485 5.94 -18.08 14.78
C PRO A 485 5.56 -19.53 14.42
N ILE A 486 4.30 -19.92 14.68
CA ILE A 486 3.80 -21.30 14.48
C ILE A 486 3.48 -21.57 13.00
N THR A 487 3.23 -20.52 12.24
CA THR A 487 2.95 -20.63 10.82
C THR A 487 4.21 -20.31 10.04
N ALA A 488 4.80 -21.35 9.46
CA ALA A 488 5.78 -21.22 8.39
C ALA A 488 5.07 -20.82 7.08
N ALA A 489 4.27 -19.76 7.10
CA ALA A 489 4.06 -19.05 5.87
C ALA A 489 5.45 -18.54 5.48
N PRO A 490 5.97 -18.85 4.27
CA PRO A 490 7.04 -18.03 3.73
C PRO A 490 6.60 -16.57 3.85
N PRO A 491 7.51 -15.58 3.85
CA PRO A 491 7.09 -14.36 3.21
C PRO A 491 6.65 -14.79 1.80
N ALA A 492 5.36 -15.05 1.61
CA ALA A 492 4.68 -14.40 0.53
C ALA A 492 5.16 -12.95 0.70
N TYR A 493 6.14 -12.56 -0.09
CA TYR A 493 5.80 -11.88 -1.30
C TYR A 493 7.13 -11.69 -2.08
N PHE A 494 7.16 -12.03 -3.37
CA PHE A 494 7.98 -11.24 -4.31
C PHE A 494 7.62 -9.77 -4.03
N ASN A 495 8.54 -8.82 -4.19
CA ASN A 495 8.22 -7.39 -4.04
C ASN A 495 6.81 -7.11 -4.62
N THR A 496 5.90 -6.48 -3.86
CA THR A 496 4.47 -6.39 -4.22
C THR A 496 4.24 -5.75 -5.59
N VAL A 497 5.23 -5.00 -6.07
CA VAL A 497 5.32 -4.52 -7.44
C VAL A 497 5.45 -5.67 -8.45
N TYR A 498 6.25 -6.71 -8.22
CA TYR A 498 6.53 -7.80 -9.17
C TYR A 498 5.63 -9.04 -8.99
N GLU A 499 4.59 -8.93 -8.17
CA GLU A 499 3.67 -10.05 -7.96
C GLU A 499 2.40 -9.93 -8.79
N PRO A 500 2.06 -11.00 -9.55
CA PRO A 500 0.77 -11.08 -10.20
C PRO A 500 -0.35 -11.07 -9.16
N ARG A 501 -1.32 -10.17 -9.35
CA ARG A 501 -2.50 -10.02 -8.48
C ARG A 501 -3.26 -11.34 -8.26
N GLU A 502 -3.13 -12.30 -9.16
CA GLU A 502 -3.81 -13.61 -9.14
C GLU A 502 -3.09 -14.71 -8.35
N VAL A 503 -1.80 -14.52 -8.03
CA VAL A 503 -1.07 -15.39 -7.07
C VAL A 503 -1.51 -15.06 -5.64
N ILE A 504 -2.05 -13.86 -5.42
CA ILE A 504 -2.98 -13.60 -4.32
C ILE A 504 -4.34 -14.17 -4.75
N HIS A 505 -4.59 -15.44 -4.45
CA HIS A 505 -5.82 -16.22 -4.62
C HIS A 505 -7.18 -15.43 -4.67
N PRO A 506 -8.23 -16.03 -5.30
CA PRO A 506 -9.08 -15.53 -6.39
C PRO A 506 -9.98 -14.30 -6.09
N PRO A 507 -10.63 -13.72 -7.13
CA PRO A 507 -11.46 -12.53 -7.02
C PRO A 507 -12.64 -12.76 -6.07
N GLY A 508 -12.72 -11.95 -5.01
CA GLY A 508 -13.85 -12.02 -4.09
C GLY A 508 -13.70 -11.29 -2.75
N ILE A 509 -12.54 -10.70 -2.43
CA ILE A 509 -12.33 -10.09 -1.09
C ILE A 509 -11.64 -8.74 -1.24
N LEU A 510 -12.43 -7.74 -1.63
CA LEU A 510 -12.39 -6.35 -1.17
C LEU A 510 -13.48 -5.55 -1.93
N GLY A 511 -14.74 -5.83 -1.62
CA GLY A 511 -15.94 -5.08 -2.03
C GLY A 511 -17.13 -6.00 -2.35
N PRO A 512 -18.38 -5.78 -1.88
CA PRO A 512 -18.94 -4.60 -1.21
C PRO A 512 -19.11 -4.81 0.30
N PHE A 513 -18.64 -3.86 1.12
CA PHE A 513 -18.80 -3.93 2.56
C PHE A 513 -20.24 -3.61 2.99
N LYS A 514 -20.96 -4.65 3.44
CA LYS A 514 -21.64 -4.58 4.74
C LYS A 514 -20.55 -4.73 5.81
N THR A 515 -20.28 -3.69 6.59
CA THR A 515 -19.88 -3.89 8.00
C THR A 515 -21.09 -4.48 8.74
N PRO A 516 -20.99 -5.38 9.74
CA PRO A 516 -19.85 -5.80 10.56
C PRO A 516 -19.60 -7.34 10.52
N GLU A 517 -18.62 -7.83 11.28
CA GLU A 517 -18.38 -9.25 11.64
C GLU A 517 -17.80 -10.25 10.61
N ALA A 518 -17.76 -9.95 9.30
CA ALA A 518 -17.33 -10.94 8.29
C ALA A 518 -15.97 -10.70 7.60
N LEU A 519 -15.12 -9.78 8.10
CA LEU A 519 -13.75 -9.59 7.56
C LEU A 519 -12.67 -10.38 8.31
N ALA A 520 -13.05 -11.46 8.99
CA ALA A 520 -12.15 -12.41 9.62
C ALA A 520 -12.00 -13.73 8.83
N THR A 521 -12.77 -13.95 7.76
CA THR A 521 -12.87 -15.27 7.12
C THR A 521 -12.62 -15.17 5.62
N ALA A 522 -11.36 -15.34 5.22
CA ALA A 522 -10.90 -16.01 3.99
C ALA A 522 -9.57 -15.42 3.48
N LEU A 523 -8.45 -15.87 4.05
CA LEU A 523 -7.16 -15.87 3.37
C LEU A 523 -6.51 -17.25 3.56
N PRO A 524 -6.76 -18.23 2.67
CA PRO A 524 -5.99 -19.45 2.63
C PRO A 524 -4.67 -19.14 1.91
N GLY A 525 -3.62 -18.76 2.65
CA GLY A 525 -2.26 -18.77 2.12
C GLY A 525 -1.25 -17.76 2.68
N GLY A 526 -1.69 -16.63 3.25
CA GLY A 526 -0.78 -15.61 3.78
C GLY A 526 -1.07 -15.34 5.26
N VAL A 527 -0.28 -15.91 6.16
CA VAL A 527 -0.38 -15.61 7.60
C VAL A 527 0.19 -14.23 7.85
N THR A 528 -0.67 -13.26 7.60
CA THR A 528 -0.42 -11.84 7.73
C THR A 528 -1.09 -11.42 9.03
N ILE A 529 -0.41 -10.61 9.84
CA ILE A 529 -1.06 -9.88 10.93
C ILE A 529 -2.18 -9.08 10.27
N GLN A 530 -3.43 -9.56 10.36
CA GLN A 530 -4.56 -8.76 9.91
C GLN A 530 -4.58 -7.52 10.81
N ALA A 531 -4.65 -6.35 10.19
CA ALA A 531 -4.62 -5.06 10.88
C ALA A 531 -5.68 -4.94 12.00
N GLY A 532 -6.66 -5.84 12.07
CA GLY A 532 -7.72 -5.87 13.09
C GLY A 532 -7.40 -6.57 14.42
N ASN A 533 -6.27 -7.27 14.58
CA ASN A 533 -6.03 -8.09 15.79
C ASN A 533 -4.95 -7.58 16.74
N VAL A 534 -4.64 -6.29 16.69
CA VAL A 534 -3.82 -5.63 17.71
C VAL A 534 -4.77 -5.00 18.72
N LYS A 535 -4.82 -5.57 19.92
CA LYS A 535 -5.62 -5.06 21.03
C LYS A 535 -4.72 -4.26 21.96
N VAL A 536 -5.14 -3.04 22.26
CA VAL A 536 -4.45 -2.12 23.16
C VAL A 536 -5.33 -1.92 24.38
N TYR A 537 -4.76 -2.06 25.57
CA TYR A 537 -5.43 -1.83 26.84
C TYR A 537 -4.62 -0.86 27.69
N GLU A 538 -5.28 0.00 28.45
CA GLU A 538 -4.61 0.74 29.51
C GLU A 538 -4.25 -0.23 30.64
N SER A 539 -2.98 -0.28 31.05
CA SER A 539 -2.50 -1.31 31.99
C SER A 539 -3.16 -1.21 33.37
N GLU A 540 -3.61 -0.01 33.77
CA GLU A 540 -4.22 0.21 35.10
C GLU A 540 -5.69 -0.23 35.16
N SER A 541 -6.48 0.12 34.14
CA SER A 541 -7.92 -0.18 34.09
C SER A 541 -8.25 -1.46 33.35
N GLN A 542 -7.32 -1.99 32.55
CA GLN A 542 -7.54 -3.11 31.63
C GLN A 542 -8.68 -2.85 30.63
N THR A 543 -8.94 -1.59 30.30
CA THR A 543 -9.94 -1.17 29.31
C THR A 543 -9.28 -0.70 28.03
N GLN A 544 -10.00 -0.78 26.92
CA GLN A 544 -9.55 -0.19 25.65
C GLN A 544 -9.42 1.34 25.82
N PRO A 545 -8.32 1.94 25.36
CA PRO A 545 -8.14 3.38 25.46
C PRO A 545 -9.06 4.13 24.50
N TRP A 546 -9.43 5.36 24.86
CA TRP A 546 -10.26 6.21 24.00
C TRP A 546 -9.56 6.63 22.70
N TYR A 547 -8.23 6.69 22.71
CA TYR A 547 -7.41 7.08 21.57
C TYR A 547 -6.25 6.12 21.42
N TYR A 548 -6.12 5.56 20.22
CA TYR A 548 -4.99 4.71 19.85
C TYR A 548 -4.94 4.64 18.33
N GLY A 549 -3.84 4.17 17.76
CA GLY A 549 -3.77 3.90 16.34
C GLY A 549 -2.75 2.82 16.02
N ILE A 550 -2.94 2.15 14.90
CA ILE A 550 -2.10 1.02 14.49
C ILE A 550 -1.74 1.17 13.01
N ASN A 551 -0.48 0.95 12.68
CA ASN A 551 -0.06 0.69 11.31
C ASN A 551 0.76 -0.61 11.27
N VAL A 552 0.50 -1.44 10.27
CA VAL A 552 1.21 -2.70 10.06
C VAL A 552 1.85 -2.68 8.68
N ASP A 553 3.16 -2.95 8.64
CA ASP A 553 3.87 -3.29 7.42
C ASP A 553 4.13 -4.80 7.43
N PRO A 554 3.30 -5.60 6.74
CA PRO A 554 3.44 -7.04 6.74
C PRO A 554 4.65 -7.54 5.95
N LEU A 555 5.10 -6.78 4.94
CA LEU A 555 6.26 -7.13 4.11
C LEU A 555 7.53 -7.09 4.97
N ASN A 556 7.65 -6.02 5.74
CA ASN A 556 8.79 -5.74 6.61
C ASN A 556 8.61 -6.30 8.03
N ARG A 557 7.41 -6.83 8.35
CA ARG A 557 7.03 -7.38 9.66
C ARG A 557 7.20 -6.36 10.78
N VAL A 558 6.82 -5.11 10.50
CA VAL A 558 6.92 -3.99 11.44
C VAL A 558 5.54 -3.58 11.87
N LEU A 559 5.36 -3.45 13.18
CA LEU A 559 4.13 -2.97 13.81
C LEU A 559 4.42 -1.62 14.48
N LEU A 560 3.65 -0.61 14.09
CA LEU A 560 3.62 0.70 14.74
C LEU A 560 2.34 0.84 15.53
N ILE A 561 2.48 1.28 16.78
CA ILE A 561 1.36 1.50 17.68
C ILE A 561 1.47 2.92 18.23
N TYR A 562 0.42 3.70 18.03
CA TYR A 562 0.30 5.06 18.52
C TYR A 562 -0.51 5.01 19.82
N LEU A 563 0.07 5.56 20.88
CA LEU A 563 -0.47 5.52 22.22
C LEU A 563 -0.59 6.93 22.78
N GLN A 564 -1.58 7.15 23.65
CA GLN A 564 -1.67 8.43 24.35
C GLN A 564 -0.40 8.66 25.19
N PRO A 565 0.16 9.88 25.20
CA PRO A 565 1.37 10.20 25.94
C PRO A 565 1.27 9.94 27.44
N ARG A 566 2.40 9.56 28.04
CA ARG A 566 2.61 9.45 29.49
C ARG A 566 1.67 8.48 30.23
N ARG A 567 1.20 7.44 29.56
CA ARG A 567 0.35 6.37 30.13
C ARG A 567 1.01 5.00 29.98
N MET A 568 0.49 3.99 30.66
CA MET A 568 0.95 2.60 30.56
C MET A 568 -0.07 1.77 29.79
N PHE A 569 0.41 0.98 28.84
CA PHE A 569 -0.43 0.15 27.99
C PHE A 569 0.06 -1.29 27.95
N ASP A 570 -0.91 -2.20 27.85
CA ASP A 570 -0.71 -3.60 27.50
C ASP A 570 -1.13 -3.80 26.05
N ILE A 571 -0.30 -4.54 25.30
CA ILE A 571 -0.48 -4.75 23.86
C ILE A 571 -0.55 -6.25 23.61
N ILE A 572 -1.65 -6.67 23.03
CA ILE A 572 -1.89 -8.07 22.66
C ILE A 572 -2.06 -8.12 21.15
N VAL A 573 -1.36 -9.05 20.50
CA VAL A 573 -1.52 -9.30 19.07
C VAL A 573 -1.93 -10.75 18.85
N GLU A 574 -3.05 -10.89 18.13
CA GLU A 574 -3.63 -12.18 17.80
C GLU A 574 -3.36 -12.51 16.32
N GLY A 575 -3.04 -13.77 16.08
CA GLY A 575 -2.69 -14.30 14.76
C GLY A 575 -3.71 -15.36 14.39
N GLN A 576 -4.12 -15.36 13.12
CA GLN A 576 -5.05 -16.36 12.62
C GLN A 576 -4.30 -17.63 12.25
N LEU A 577 -4.79 -18.76 12.73
CA LEU A 577 -4.36 -20.09 12.29
C LEU A 577 -5.08 -20.49 10.99
N PRO A 578 -4.55 -21.47 10.22
CA PRO A 578 -5.17 -21.89 8.95
C PRO A 578 -6.64 -22.30 9.03
N LEU A 579 -7.11 -22.74 10.21
CA LEU A 579 -8.50 -23.12 10.46
C LEU A 579 -9.40 -21.95 10.88
N GLY A 580 -8.90 -20.71 10.83
CA GLY A 580 -9.65 -19.50 11.15
C GLY A 580 -9.62 -19.07 12.62
N GLU A 581 -9.09 -19.92 13.52
CA GLU A 581 -8.94 -19.59 14.94
C GLU A 581 -7.93 -18.47 15.18
N PHE A 582 -8.28 -17.47 15.99
CA PHE A 582 -7.35 -16.45 16.46
C PHE A 582 -6.68 -16.88 17.76
N ARG A 583 -5.36 -16.80 17.79
CA ARG A 583 -4.55 -17.13 18.96
C ARG A 583 -3.61 -15.98 19.30
N ASN A 584 -3.51 -15.68 20.58
CA ASN A 584 -2.54 -14.72 21.11
C ASN A 584 -1.13 -15.23 20.83
N PHE A 585 -0.30 -14.41 20.18
CA PHE A 585 1.10 -14.78 19.92
C PHE A 585 2.12 -13.73 20.34
N LEU A 586 1.70 -12.48 20.55
CA LEU A 586 2.55 -11.44 21.10
C LEU A 586 1.80 -10.72 22.21
N VAL A 587 2.42 -10.66 23.38
CA VAL A 587 1.90 -9.95 24.55
C VAL A 587 3.05 -9.11 25.09
N ILE A 588 2.85 -7.79 25.14
CA ILE A 588 3.80 -6.87 25.74
C ILE A 588 3.07 -6.09 26.83
N GLU A 589 3.52 -6.26 28.07
CA GLU A 589 2.89 -5.69 29.26
C GLU A 589 3.61 -4.40 29.70
N LYS A 590 2.83 -3.47 30.27
CA LYS A 590 3.29 -2.27 30.98
C LYS A 590 4.22 -1.39 30.14
N ILE A 591 3.91 -1.20 28.86
CA ILE A 591 4.63 -0.26 28.02
C ILE A 591 4.24 1.15 28.43
N LYS A 592 5.16 1.84 29.11
CA LYS A 592 5.05 3.29 29.33
C LYS A 592 5.30 4.06 28.02
N SER A 593 4.32 4.85 27.59
CA SER A 593 4.41 5.77 26.46
C SER A 593 5.16 7.06 26.84
N GLY A 594 5.80 7.70 25.86
CA GLY A 594 6.56 8.93 26.04
C GLY A 594 5.70 10.20 25.93
N ASN A 595 6.33 11.32 25.60
CA ASN A 595 5.70 12.56 25.18
C ASN A 595 5.16 12.44 23.73
N PRO A 596 4.31 13.38 23.27
CA PRO A 596 3.97 13.47 21.85
C PRO A 596 5.24 13.53 20.99
N GLY A 597 5.32 12.71 19.93
CA GLY A 597 6.52 12.62 19.08
C GLY A 597 7.57 11.61 19.56
N ASP A 598 7.58 11.21 20.84
CA ASP A 598 8.57 10.24 21.33
C ASP A 598 8.40 8.88 20.66
N ILE A 599 9.52 8.31 20.20
CA ILE A 599 9.58 6.99 19.58
C ILE A 599 10.23 5.99 20.54
N LYS A 600 9.50 4.94 20.88
CA LYS A 600 9.98 3.82 21.70
C LYS A 600 10.16 2.58 20.84
N ILE A 601 11.41 2.23 20.57
CA ILE A 601 11.75 1.00 19.83
C ILE A 601 11.85 -0.18 20.79
N ILE A 602 11.06 -1.21 20.55
CA ILE A 602 11.17 -2.50 21.24
C ILE A 602 12.25 -3.33 20.55
N THR A 603 13.48 -3.22 21.04
CA THR A 603 14.63 -4.02 20.57
C THR A 603 14.54 -5.44 21.10
N LEU A 604 15.10 -6.39 20.33
CA LEU A 604 15.09 -7.81 20.64
C LEU A 604 13.67 -8.30 20.88
N SER A 605 12.71 -7.79 20.10
CA SER A 605 11.28 -7.98 20.28
C SER A 605 10.90 -9.45 20.50
N ARG A 606 11.43 -10.35 19.67
CA ARG A 606 11.19 -11.80 19.74
C ARG A 606 11.66 -12.38 21.07
N LEU A 607 12.86 -12.00 21.52
CA LEU A 607 13.40 -12.45 22.80
C LEU A 607 12.58 -11.89 23.97
N MET A 608 12.18 -10.62 23.90
CA MET A 608 11.34 -9.98 24.91
C MET A 608 9.99 -10.71 25.02
N VAL A 609 9.33 -10.95 23.88
CA VAL A 609 8.05 -11.66 23.82
C VAL A 609 8.19 -13.09 24.34
N SER A 610 9.23 -13.83 23.95
CA SER A 610 9.49 -15.17 24.50
C SER A 610 9.68 -15.14 26.02
N LYS A 611 10.40 -14.17 26.57
CA LYS A 611 10.56 -14.04 28.04
C LYS A 611 9.26 -13.69 28.75
N SER A 612 8.44 -12.81 28.17
CA SER A 612 7.12 -12.48 28.72
C SER A 612 6.20 -13.70 28.71
N LEU A 613 6.17 -14.46 27.61
CA LEU A 613 5.38 -15.69 27.52
C LEU A 613 5.90 -16.78 28.45
N GLU A 614 7.23 -16.95 28.60
CA GLU A 614 7.82 -17.85 29.60
C GLU A 614 7.26 -17.55 30.99
N ARG A 615 7.29 -16.28 31.40
CA ARG A 615 6.81 -15.87 32.73
C ARG A 615 5.34 -16.20 32.92
N LEU A 616 4.49 -15.82 31.97
CA LEU A 616 3.05 -16.10 32.00
C LEU A 616 2.76 -17.61 32.04
N CYS A 617 3.44 -18.39 31.20
CA CYS A 617 3.29 -19.85 31.17
C CYS A 617 3.77 -20.48 32.48
N THR A 618 4.87 -20.00 33.06
CA THR A 618 5.39 -20.49 34.35
C THR A 618 4.36 -20.33 35.47
N GLU A 619 3.85 -19.10 35.65
CA GLU A 619 2.89 -18.77 36.71
C GLU A 619 1.58 -19.57 36.57
N ARG A 620 1.10 -19.73 35.34
CA ARG A 620 -0.14 -20.49 35.06
C ARG A 620 0.05 -22.00 35.16
N LEU A 621 1.18 -22.55 34.69
CA LEU A 621 1.49 -23.97 34.86
C LEU A 621 1.64 -24.34 36.33
N TYR A 622 2.26 -23.48 37.14
CA TYR A 622 2.32 -23.67 38.58
C TYR A 622 0.91 -23.74 39.20
N THR A 623 0.00 -22.87 38.76
CA THR A 623 -1.40 -22.87 39.20
C THR A 623 -2.10 -24.17 38.79
N LEU A 624 -2.01 -24.59 37.52
CA LEU A 624 -2.60 -25.85 37.05
C LEU A 624 -2.05 -27.08 37.81
N LYS A 625 -0.74 -27.10 38.08
CA LYS A 625 -0.07 -28.13 38.91
C LYS A 625 -0.64 -28.19 40.31
N LYS A 626 -0.83 -27.03 40.95
CA LYS A 626 -1.41 -26.95 42.30
C LYS A 626 -2.80 -27.58 42.35
N TYR A 627 -3.60 -27.44 41.30
CA TYR A 627 -4.96 -27.99 41.21
C TYR A 627 -5.04 -29.37 40.53
N ARG A 628 -3.91 -30.00 40.19
CA ARG A 628 -3.83 -31.31 39.51
C ARG A 628 -4.54 -31.36 38.15
N VAL A 629 -4.58 -30.24 37.44
CA VAL A 629 -5.19 -30.10 36.10
C VAL A 629 -4.08 -29.98 35.04
N VAL A 630 -3.18 -30.95 34.99
CA VAL A 630 -1.96 -30.85 34.16
C VAL A 630 -1.93 -31.89 33.06
N ASP A 631 -1.64 -31.44 31.86
CA ASP A 631 -1.33 -32.27 30.70
C ASP A 631 0.20 -32.43 30.57
N PRO A 632 0.74 -33.67 30.64
CA PRO A 632 2.17 -33.94 30.46
C PRO A 632 2.77 -33.40 29.16
N LEU A 633 1.97 -33.33 28.09
CA LEU A 633 2.41 -32.80 26.79
C LEU A 633 2.74 -31.31 26.89
N ILE A 634 1.94 -30.54 27.63
CA ILE A 634 2.17 -29.10 27.83
C ILE A 634 3.50 -28.88 28.59
N GLU A 635 3.80 -29.73 29.58
CA GLU A 635 5.07 -29.65 30.31
C GLU A 635 6.28 -29.95 29.41
N GLU A 636 6.20 -30.99 28.59
CA GLU A 636 7.28 -31.35 27.68
C GLU A 636 7.55 -30.22 26.66
N GLU A 637 6.49 -29.67 26.05
CA GLU A 637 6.58 -28.56 25.12
C GLU A 637 7.15 -27.31 25.78
N TYR A 638 6.76 -27.04 27.02
CA TYR A 638 7.32 -25.95 27.82
C TYR A 638 8.82 -26.11 28.03
N LEU A 639 9.29 -27.30 28.44
CA LEU A 639 10.72 -27.56 28.64
C LEU A 639 11.54 -27.40 27.36
N ARG A 640 11.01 -27.84 26.21
CA ARG A 640 11.64 -27.61 24.90
C ARG A 640 11.74 -26.11 24.60
N ALA A 641 10.70 -25.34 24.90
CA ALA A 641 10.67 -23.90 24.72
C ALA A 641 11.75 -23.17 25.53
N ILE A 642 11.93 -23.56 26.80
CA ILE A 642 12.95 -22.99 27.70
C ILE A 642 14.37 -23.37 27.26
N SER A 643 14.58 -24.62 26.84
CA SER A 643 15.87 -25.05 26.28
C SER A 643 16.28 -24.22 25.06
N ALA A 644 15.33 -23.99 24.14
CA ALA A 644 15.56 -23.12 22.99
C ALA A 644 15.78 -21.65 23.40
N LEU A 645 15.04 -21.14 24.40
CA LEU A 645 15.20 -19.77 24.90
C LEU A 645 16.63 -19.55 25.42
N ASN A 646 17.14 -20.47 26.23
CA ASN A 646 18.49 -20.41 26.78
C ASN A 646 19.57 -20.46 25.69
N LYS A 647 19.42 -21.34 24.68
CA LYS A 647 20.31 -21.38 23.52
C LYS A 647 20.30 -20.07 22.73
N SER A 648 19.13 -19.45 22.58
CA SER A 648 19.00 -18.17 21.89
C SER A 648 19.73 -17.05 22.63
N MET A 649 19.60 -16.99 23.96
CA MET A 649 20.29 -16.02 24.81
C MET A 649 21.82 -16.19 24.74
N PHE A 650 22.30 -17.44 24.77
CA PHE A 650 23.72 -17.73 24.61
C PHE A 650 24.24 -17.32 23.22
N GLY A 651 23.47 -17.59 22.15
CA GLY A 651 23.79 -17.17 20.80
C GLY A 651 23.90 -15.65 20.68
N LEU A 652 22.98 -14.91 21.31
CA LEU A 652 22.98 -13.45 21.32
C LEU A 652 24.22 -12.88 22.05
N LEU A 653 24.51 -13.40 23.25
CA LEU A 653 25.69 -13.00 24.03
C LEU A 653 27.01 -13.30 23.31
N SER A 654 27.05 -14.43 22.58
CA SER A 654 28.21 -14.85 21.79
C SER A 654 28.31 -14.14 20.42
N ARG A 655 27.41 -13.19 20.12
CA ARG A 655 27.30 -12.52 18.79
C ARG A 655 27.09 -13.51 17.63
N ARG A 656 26.56 -14.69 17.90
CA ARG A 656 26.17 -15.71 16.91
C ARG A 656 24.72 -15.51 16.51
N TYR A 657 24.48 -14.47 15.71
CA TYR A 657 23.12 -14.01 15.37
C TYR A 657 22.27 -15.06 14.65
N ARG A 658 22.86 -15.93 13.82
CA ARG A 658 22.13 -17.04 13.17
C ARG A 658 21.57 -18.02 14.20
N GLU A 659 22.38 -18.40 15.19
CA GLU A 659 21.95 -19.30 16.26
C GLU A 659 20.92 -18.66 17.17
N TYR A 660 21.12 -17.37 17.52
CA TYR A 660 20.12 -16.59 18.25
C TYR A 660 18.77 -16.62 17.51
N TYR A 661 18.77 -16.26 16.23
CA TYR A 661 17.55 -16.12 15.44
C TYR A 661 16.81 -17.46 15.28
N ALA A 662 17.53 -18.54 15.00
CA ALA A 662 16.92 -19.87 14.89
C ALA A 662 16.28 -20.32 16.21
N ASN A 663 17.01 -20.21 17.33
CA ASN A 663 16.53 -20.70 18.62
C ASN A 663 15.44 -19.82 19.24
N VAL A 664 15.47 -18.49 19.03
CA VAL A 664 14.43 -17.61 19.57
C VAL A 664 13.08 -17.86 18.87
N LEU A 665 13.09 -18.16 17.57
CA LEU A 665 11.87 -18.51 16.83
C LEU A 665 11.29 -19.85 17.30
N ILE A 666 12.14 -20.85 17.52
CA ILE A 666 11.72 -22.15 18.06
C ILE A 666 11.11 -21.97 19.45
N SER A 667 11.78 -21.22 20.33
CA SER A 667 11.28 -20.91 21.67
C SER A 667 9.93 -20.21 21.62
N TRP A 668 9.81 -19.17 20.78
CA TRP A 668 8.57 -18.42 20.63
C TRP A 668 7.43 -19.30 20.12
N ALA A 669 7.66 -20.16 19.12
CA ALA A 669 6.64 -21.07 18.61
C ALA A 669 6.10 -22.02 19.68
N TYR A 670 7.00 -22.67 20.44
CA TYR A 670 6.59 -23.55 21.54
C TYR A 670 5.88 -22.79 22.66
N LEU A 671 6.38 -21.61 23.05
CA LEU A 671 5.75 -20.81 24.10
C LEU A 671 4.34 -20.33 23.74
N VAL A 672 4.11 -19.94 22.49
CA VAL A 672 2.76 -19.57 22.02
C VAL A 672 1.84 -20.79 22.06
N LYS A 673 2.32 -21.97 21.64
CA LYS A 673 1.53 -23.21 21.71
C LYS A 673 1.16 -23.55 23.16
N VAL A 674 2.15 -23.56 24.04
CA VAL A 674 1.98 -23.81 25.48
C VAL A 674 1.01 -22.81 26.11
N TYR A 675 1.16 -21.52 25.82
CA TYR A 675 0.29 -20.46 26.34
C TYR A 675 -1.19 -20.69 25.98
N ASN A 676 -1.45 -21.02 24.72
CA ASN A 676 -2.82 -21.26 24.25
C ASN A 676 -3.39 -22.57 24.83
N ASN A 677 -2.61 -23.65 24.90
CA ASN A 677 -3.06 -24.90 25.52
C ASN A 677 -3.36 -24.75 27.02
N ILE A 678 -2.56 -23.95 27.74
CA ILE A 678 -2.81 -23.61 29.14
C ILE A 678 -4.15 -22.86 29.27
N LEU A 679 -4.41 -21.88 28.40
CA LEU A 679 -5.66 -21.13 28.41
C LEU A 679 -6.86 -22.06 28.15
N ASP A 680 -6.79 -22.91 27.13
CA ASP A 680 -7.84 -23.88 26.81
C ASP A 680 -8.09 -24.81 28.01
N THR A 681 -7.03 -25.31 28.64
CA THR A 681 -7.13 -26.15 29.85
C THR A 681 -7.80 -25.41 31.02
N LEU A 682 -7.43 -24.14 31.25
CA LEU A 682 -8.03 -23.30 32.30
C LEU A 682 -9.52 -23.05 32.04
N PHE A 683 -9.90 -22.73 30.80
CA PHE A 683 -11.29 -22.51 30.43
C PHE A 683 -12.12 -23.78 30.52
N SER A 684 -11.58 -24.92 30.06
CA SER A 684 -12.25 -26.23 30.20
C SER A 684 -12.44 -26.60 31.67
N ALA A 685 -11.40 -26.46 32.50
CA ALA A 685 -11.50 -26.76 33.92
C ALA A 685 -12.49 -25.84 34.66
N GLY A 686 -12.47 -24.55 34.35
CA GLY A 686 -13.43 -23.57 34.88
C GLY A 686 -14.87 -23.89 34.46
N GLY A 687 -15.09 -24.18 33.17
CA GLY A 687 -16.39 -24.56 32.64
C GLY A 687 -16.94 -25.85 33.26
N SER A 688 -16.09 -26.89 33.38
CA SER A 688 -16.45 -28.13 34.06
C SER A 688 -16.77 -27.91 35.55
N ALA A 689 -16.02 -27.05 36.24
CA ALA A 689 -16.28 -26.72 37.64
C ALA A 689 -17.65 -26.03 37.83
N VAL A 690 -17.97 -25.04 36.99
CA VAL A 690 -19.27 -24.36 37.01
C VAL A 690 -20.40 -25.33 36.70
N PHE A 691 -20.22 -26.22 35.71
CA PHE A 691 -21.19 -27.24 35.37
C PHE A 691 -21.43 -28.25 36.51
N LEU A 692 -20.35 -28.74 37.14
CA LEU A 692 -20.44 -29.63 38.30
C LEU A 692 -21.12 -28.94 39.49
N LEU A 693 -20.80 -27.68 39.77
CA LEU A 693 -21.49 -26.87 40.79
C LEU A 693 -22.99 -26.73 40.49
N ALA A 694 -23.37 -26.52 39.23
CA ALA A 694 -24.76 -26.45 38.82
C ALA A 694 -25.49 -27.80 39.00
N ILE A 695 -24.82 -28.94 38.79
CA ILE A 695 -25.36 -30.29 39.02
C ILE A 695 -25.46 -30.63 40.51
N ILE A 696 -24.54 -30.15 41.35
CA ILE A 696 -24.59 -30.40 42.79
C ILE A 696 -25.89 -29.88 43.40
N ILE A 697 -26.48 -28.79 42.90
CA ILE A 697 -27.73 -28.22 43.43
C ILE A 697 -28.90 -29.22 43.35
N PRO A 698 -29.31 -29.76 42.18
CA PRO A 698 -30.37 -30.75 42.11
C PRO A 698 -30.00 -32.07 42.79
N PHE A 699 -28.74 -32.50 42.74
CA PHE A 699 -28.32 -33.73 43.43
C PHE A 699 -28.33 -33.60 44.95
N ALA A 700 -27.94 -32.45 45.50
CA ALA A 700 -28.05 -32.17 46.93
C ALA A 700 -29.52 -32.20 47.36
N PHE A 701 -30.42 -31.64 46.56
CA PHE A 701 -31.86 -31.71 46.83
C PHE A 701 -32.43 -33.14 46.75
N LEU A 702 -31.98 -33.95 45.78
CA LEU A 702 -32.37 -35.35 45.67
C LEU A 702 -31.78 -36.19 46.81
N LEU A 703 -30.53 -35.94 47.20
CA LEU A 703 -29.85 -36.59 48.30
C LEU A 703 -30.50 -36.23 49.65
N GLU A 704 -30.85 -34.96 49.85
CA GLU A 704 -31.64 -34.51 51.00
C GLU A 704 -32.98 -35.27 51.07
N ARG A 705 -33.68 -35.40 49.93
CA ARG A 705 -34.94 -36.17 49.87
C ARG A 705 -34.75 -37.65 50.16
N LEU A 706 -33.65 -38.24 49.71
CA LEU A 706 -33.34 -39.66 49.92
C LEU A 706 -32.98 -39.94 51.38
N ILE A 707 -32.24 -39.04 52.04
CA ILE A 707 -31.73 -39.26 53.41
C ILE A 707 -32.80 -38.94 54.46
N PHE A 708 -33.58 -37.87 54.30
CA PHE A 708 -34.46 -37.38 55.36
C PHE A 708 -35.93 -37.81 55.22
N GLU A 709 -36.35 -38.32 54.05
CA GLU A 709 -37.70 -38.85 53.73
C GLU A 709 -38.92 -37.98 54.13
N GLU A 710 -38.72 -36.72 54.54
CA GLU A 710 -39.79 -35.84 55.00
C GLU A 710 -40.49 -35.14 53.83
N LYS A 711 -41.82 -34.96 53.89
CA LYS A 711 -42.58 -34.23 52.85
C LYS A 711 -42.65 -32.71 53.07
N GLU A 712 -42.46 -32.23 54.31
CA GLU A 712 -42.59 -30.81 54.68
C GLU A 712 -41.24 -30.09 54.76
N ILE A 713 -41.08 -29.01 53.98
CA ILE A 713 -39.84 -28.19 53.93
C ILE A 713 -39.40 -27.67 55.32
N ARG A 714 -40.35 -27.28 56.19
CA ARG A 714 -40.03 -26.74 57.53
C ARG A 714 -39.38 -27.79 58.45
N LYS A 715 -39.81 -29.05 58.37
CA LYS A 715 -39.22 -30.15 59.16
C LYS A 715 -37.86 -30.60 58.63
N ARG A 716 -37.59 -30.37 57.33
CA ARG A 716 -36.29 -30.65 56.71
C ARG A 716 -35.20 -29.67 57.15
N LEU A 717 -35.50 -28.37 57.13
CA LEU A 717 -34.56 -27.33 57.55
C LEU A 717 -34.11 -27.50 59.01
N LEU A 718 -34.99 -28.01 59.89
CA LEU A 718 -34.68 -28.33 61.29
C LEU A 718 -33.80 -29.57 61.50
N LYS A 719 -33.65 -30.46 60.50
CA LYS A 719 -32.76 -31.64 60.55
C LYS A 719 -31.40 -31.39 59.90
N VAL A 720 -31.27 -30.33 59.10
CA VAL A 720 -30.07 -29.97 58.31
C VAL A 720 -29.26 -28.85 58.98
N LEU A 721 -29.90 -27.95 59.74
CA LEU A 721 -29.26 -27.04 60.70
C LEU A 721 -28.85 -27.82 61.96
#